data_AF-G0EDG3-F1
#
_entry.id   AF-G0EDG3-F1
#
_cell.length_a   1.000
_cell.length_b   1.000
_cell.length_c   1.000
_cell.angle_alpha   90.00
_cell.angle_beta   90.00
_cell.angle_gamma   90.00
#
_symmetry.space_group_name_H-M   'P 1'
#
loop_
_entity.id
_entity.type
_entity.pdbx_description
1 polymer ?
#
loop_
_entity_poly.entity_id
_entity_poly.type
_entity_poly.pdbx_seq_one_letter_code
_entity_poly.pdbx_strand_id
1 'polypeptide(L)'
;MSGHRRVLAAIITLVVLLAVTPILAAASSPAETLASLGVAMPNPVVPRDSTLLYEKTIYIGLNVDEDGNWSKLELHASTGKVVYVGLPGGPRLPAIHMVFELPLDTRPVVVVEPLSIQELKLVKPVEPMPSPLRLDTDKPLVRGTVESFYERVTPGVYYTYFALKLNGKKVLHIYIYPVQHHDGKVVYTSMLRVKVYAEKVEMQSESSTSPVLLVIAPTMEIAKLVAELEKSVHPNVKVVAASLENVTKAPPLFPQIPLPGILMPVYPPPPEIMQYYNFTLAAQVRGFIALAKQAYGVTHVLIVGSASEIPPSYYYLSIIEYFFVDPYNGWIPTDYLYADLDLDFNPDVYVGRLPFSNPYLIQMYFEKVKLYEEYQRSPTILVIGGYPFAMAPPVGEAGISTYSVKLGIFRNLEPQFMTRVLGNYTRENFRSLFLEKEQPAWITVIAHGSGNSWADLVYNETVNMITWEELVNATDLLEKSAKRTKIGVVTSVACMNGAWDFDLVPSPWFSPPSVGWAIAAGWGGVAYVGHARSAFEWFKIPIFAVKNGLVSANIGGAILLHGYLAKAWASGARTLGEAVWKGTVLYLNDTLSQLYPELSMGGMTVTLGHTTVLQLTLLGDPLLSLPAPLPEPKPAPNVTLSRFFKLFDASVLYMPLYVEGKMPIYKPGYTESLVVAGDGVKLASVAVERNFGIQLTALKPITIAKPGEQVKLGGKLTGNMLVGVVHKSGYVLMTASALGLYAHHEDGRLNVKVWAAQLLTMPATPVEVYIDGDLVVTSLNDSIEFSVSYDKPGVHVVYVMPRLPSPIVMYYPSLANNYLELIQELFTERIAVRLAKPLKISIGAVLVNAKDTVVVPVQVSLDDKPVDAELDVSVEGPVKPTVHVERLGKGAYLVKLAGVEPGTYTITVRAVYKGEYVAGEGITIQSVTVDKLAASVATELENKLNNKLSEIETRVEQKLEAVANEISGRIAESQDAIITALNEVQAKLASSISSVSETVKKVGEKLASEIETARAHIEKYVEDSIGKAVADVKGSISAMEERVTGKIDQVIDKTSKIEADVNYLKSEVTNVKGRLSKVEDTLTTQTSMLQAIIGVTGATLAASVALHLRRHQS
;
A
#
# COMPACT_ATOMS: atom_id res chain seq x y z
N MET A 1 -95.95 -8.79 37.61
CA MET A 1 -95.08 -7.76 36.98
C MET A 1 -93.61 -7.76 37.45
N SER A 2 -93.18 -8.62 38.39
CA SER A 2 -91.78 -8.64 38.89
C SER A 2 -90.81 -9.56 38.15
N GLY A 3 -91.30 -10.50 37.32
CA GLY A 3 -90.47 -11.45 36.57
C GLY A 3 -89.79 -10.85 35.33
N HIS A 4 -90.50 -10.06 34.53
CA HIS A 4 -89.95 -9.53 33.27
C HIS A 4 -88.88 -8.44 33.44
N ARG A 5 -88.90 -7.66 34.53
CA ARG A 5 -87.84 -6.68 34.81
C ARG A 5 -86.51 -7.33 35.19
N ARG A 6 -86.52 -8.52 35.81
CA ARG A 6 -85.29 -9.24 36.17
C ARG A 6 -84.65 -9.92 34.96
N VAL A 7 -85.46 -10.46 34.04
CA VAL A 7 -84.96 -11.06 32.80
C VAL A 7 -84.40 -9.99 31.86
N LEU A 8 -85.07 -8.84 31.72
CA LEU A 8 -84.57 -7.75 30.88
C LEU A 8 -83.29 -7.12 31.45
N ALA A 9 -83.19 -6.95 32.78
CA ALA A 9 -81.96 -6.51 33.42
C ALA A 9 -80.82 -7.52 33.26
N ALA A 10 -81.09 -8.83 33.37
CA ALA A 10 -80.07 -9.86 33.14
C ALA A 10 -79.60 -9.91 31.68
N ILE A 11 -80.50 -9.73 30.71
CA ILE A 11 -80.15 -9.67 29.28
C ILE A 11 -79.37 -8.39 28.97
N ILE A 12 -79.76 -7.24 29.51
CA ILE A 12 -78.99 -5.99 29.31
C ILE A 12 -77.62 -6.10 29.96
N THR A 13 -77.51 -6.66 31.18
CA THR A 13 -76.20 -6.86 31.83
C THR A 13 -75.36 -7.88 31.06
N LEU A 14 -75.93 -8.93 30.49
CA LEU A 14 -75.21 -9.91 29.66
C LEU A 14 -74.79 -9.32 28.31
N VAL A 15 -75.63 -8.50 27.68
CA VAL A 15 -75.30 -7.80 26.43
C VAL A 15 -74.25 -6.71 26.67
N VAL A 16 -74.31 -6.00 27.80
CA VAL A 16 -73.26 -5.05 28.21
C VAL A 16 -71.99 -5.80 28.60
N LEU A 17 -72.05 -6.94 29.30
CA LEU A 17 -70.87 -7.75 29.56
C LEU A 17 -70.28 -8.30 28.26
N LEU A 18 -71.08 -8.81 27.33
CA LEU A 18 -70.60 -9.36 26.05
C LEU A 18 -70.17 -8.29 25.04
N ALA A 19 -70.68 -7.07 25.15
CA ALA A 19 -70.24 -5.93 24.33
C ALA A 19 -69.01 -5.22 24.93
N VAL A 20 -68.80 -5.28 26.24
CA VAL A 20 -67.68 -4.62 26.94
C VAL A 20 -66.51 -5.57 27.22
N THR A 21 -66.72 -6.90 27.31
CA THR A 21 -65.63 -7.88 27.48
C THR A 21 -64.63 -7.94 26.32
N PRO A 22 -64.99 -7.72 25.04
CA PRO A 22 -64.00 -7.56 23.98
C PRO A 22 -63.27 -6.21 24.01
N ILE A 23 -63.78 -5.21 24.76
CA ILE A 23 -63.22 -3.86 24.85
C ILE A 23 -62.33 -3.70 26.10
N LEU A 24 -62.44 -4.60 27.08
CA LEU A 24 -61.58 -4.64 28.28
C LEU A 24 -60.50 -5.75 28.25
N ALA A 25 -60.42 -6.55 27.18
CA ALA A 25 -59.12 -7.13 26.83
C ALA A 25 -58.24 -5.95 26.43
N ALA A 26 -57.47 -5.40 27.39
CA ALA A 26 -56.51 -4.36 27.12
C ALA A 26 -55.69 -4.81 25.92
N ALA A 27 -55.97 -4.26 24.74
CA ALA A 27 -55.22 -4.56 23.55
C ALA A 27 -53.79 -4.20 23.90
N SER A 28 -52.95 -5.22 24.08
CA SER A 28 -51.54 -5.03 24.39
C SER A 28 -51.01 -4.02 23.41
N SER A 29 -50.32 -3.00 23.89
CA SER A 29 -49.81 -1.97 22.99
C SER A 29 -48.99 -2.64 21.89
N PRO A 30 -48.92 -2.09 20.68
CA PRO A 30 -48.09 -2.65 19.61
C PRO A 30 -46.65 -2.95 20.07
N ALA A 31 -46.11 -2.12 20.96
CA ALA A 31 -44.80 -2.31 21.59
C ALA A 31 -44.76 -3.51 22.56
N GLU A 32 -45.77 -3.68 23.43
CA GLU A 32 -45.88 -4.86 24.30
C GLU A 32 -46.02 -6.15 23.51
N THR A 33 -46.74 -6.10 22.39
CA THR A 33 -46.92 -7.28 21.52
C THR A 33 -45.59 -7.66 20.86
N LEU A 34 -44.84 -6.68 20.32
CA LEU A 34 -43.49 -6.92 19.79
C LEU A 34 -42.53 -7.44 20.88
N ALA A 35 -42.57 -6.85 22.07
CA ALA A 35 -41.74 -7.30 23.20
C ALA A 35 -42.09 -8.73 23.65
N SER A 36 -43.38 -9.13 23.59
CA SER A 36 -43.82 -10.50 23.90
C SER A 36 -43.29 -11.54 22.92
N LEU A 37 -42.97 -11.13 21.69
CA LEU A 37 -42.28 -11.94 20.68
C LEU A 37 -40.76 -11.96 20.88
N GLY A 38 -40.23 -11.30 21.92
CA GLY A 38 -38.78 -11.16 22.10
C GLY A 38 -38.14 -10.14 21.16
N VAL A 39 -38.91 -9.27 20.51
CA VAL A 39 -38.36 -8.16 19.73
C VAL A 39 -37.86 -7.08 20.69
N ALA A 40 -36.56 -6.81 20.64
CA ALA A 40 -35.97 -5.71 21.40
C ALA A 40 -36.52 -4.37 20.89
N MET A 41 -37.12 -3.60 21.81
CA MET A 41 -37.59 -2.24 21.58
C MET A 41 -36.58 -1.28 22.23
N PRO A 42 -35.64 -0.68 21.48
CA PRO A 42 -34.83 0.40 22.03
C PRO A 42 -35.79 1.49 22.51
N ASN A 43 -35.77 1.79 23.80
CA ASN A 43 -36.65 2.80 24.38
C ASN A 43 -35.77 3.86 25.04
N PRO A 44 -35.10 4.72 24.25
CA PRO A 44 -34.15 5.66 24.80
C PRO A 44 -34.89 6.69 25.65
N VAL A 45 -34.32 6.98 26.82
CA VAL A 45 -34.76 8.10 27.64
C VAL A 45 -34.41 9.38 26.89
N VAL A 46 -35.43 10.10 26.42
CA VAL A 46 -35.26 11.40 25.75
C VAL A 46 -34.81 12.42 26.80
N PRO A 47 -33.58 12.96 26.72
CA PRO A 47 -33.10 13.97 27.66
C PRO A 47 -33.98 15.21 27.61
N ARG A 48 -34.24 15.84 28.77
CA ARG A 48 -35.12 17.03 28.86
C ARG A 48 -34.66 18.17 27.96
N ASP A 49 -33.36 18.28 27.72
CA ASP A 49 -32.75 19.37 26.95
C ASP A 49 -32.52 19.02 25.47
N SER A 50 -33.06 17.88 25.01
CA SER A 50 -32.97 17.49 23.61
C SER A 50 -34.01 18.22 22.76
N THR A 51 -33.60 18.68 21.57
CA THR A 51 -34.47 19.38 20.62
C THR A 51 -35.04 18.40 19.61
N LEU A 52 -36.36 18.33 19.48
CA LEU A 52 -37.01 17.53 18.43
C LEU A 52 -36.70 18.14 17.06
N LEU A 53 -35.95 17.42 16.23
CA LEU A 53 -35.59 17.85 14.88
C LEU A 53 -36.52 17.31 13.81
N TYR A 54 -37.08 16.12 14.04
CA TYR A 54 -37.92 15.44 13.06
C TYR A 54 -38.98 14.59 13.75
N GLU A 55 -40.21 14.68 13.26
CA GLU A 55 -41.31 13.78 13.63
C GLU A 55 -42.11 13.41 12.38
N LYS A 56 -42.29 12.11 12.14
CA LYS A 56 -43.08 11.63 11.01
C LYS A 56 -43.78 10.32 11.32
N THR A 57 -45.07 10.26 11.02
CA THR A 57 -45.81 9.01 10.94
C THR A 57 -45.60 8.37 9.57
N ILE A 58 -45.22 7.09 9.58
CA ILE A 58 -44.98 6.28 8.39
C ILE A 58 -46.09 5.23 8.29
N TYR A 59 -46.76 5.19 7.14
CA TYR A 59 -47.74 4.17 6.80
C TYR A 59 -47.05 3.10 5.97
N ILE A 60 -47.33 1.83 6.29
CA ILE A 60 -46.63 0.68 5.75
C ILE A 60 -47.67 -0.32 5.23
N GLY A 61 -47.58 -0.62 3.94
CA GLY A 61 -48.25 -1.77 3.32
C GLY A 61 -47.27 -2.91 3.15
N LEU A 62 -47.71 -4.14 3.43
CA LEU A 62 -46.95 -5.36 3.17
C LEU A 62 -47.74 -6.25 2.21
N ASN A 63 -47.18 -6.47 1.03
CA ASN A 63 -47.68 -7.44 0.05
C ASN A 63 -46.89 -8.74 0.21
N VAL A 64 -47.59 -9.87 0.12
CA VAL A 64 -47.00 -11.20 0.10
C VAL A 64 -47.23 -11.79 -1.27
N ASP A 65 -46.15 -11.98 -2.03
CA ASP A 65 -46.18 -12.65 -3.33
C ASP A 65 -45.66 -14.08 -3.18
N GLU A 66 -46.40 -15.04 -3.70
CA GLU A 66 -46.14 -16.46 -3.53
C GLU A 66 -45.45 -17.02 -4.79
N ASP A 67 -44.12 -16.89 -4.86
CA ASP A 67 -43.32 -17.31 -6.01
C ASP A 67 -42.54 -18.62 -5.76
N GLY A 68 -42.87 -19.65 -6.53
CA GLY A 68 -42.25 -20.97 -6.40
C GLY A 68 -42.45 -21.57 -5.00
N ASN A 69 -41.35 -21.86 -4.30
CA ASN A 69 -41.37 -22.46 -2.95
C ASN A 69 -41.34 -21.42 -1.82
N TRP A 70 -41.42 -20.13 -2.14
CA TRP A 70 -41.14 -19.06 -1.17
C TRP A 70 -42.23 -17.99 -1.16
N SER A 71 -42.45 -17.40 0.02
CA SER A 71 -43.19 -16.15 0.16
C SER A 71 -42.21 -14.97 0.04
N LYS A 72 -42.41 -14.11 -0.96
CA LYS A 72 -41.68 -12.85 -1.14
C LYS A 72 -42.46 -11.74 -0.44
N LEU A 73 -41.75 -10.99 0.39
CA LEU A 73 -42.32 -9.89 1.16
C LEU A 73 -41.98 -8.57 0.46
N GLU A 74 -42.99 -7.86 -0.03
CA GLU A 74 -42.82 -6.54 -0.65
C GLU A 74 -43.42 -5.47 0.23
N LEU A 75 -42.55 -4.58 0.72
CA LEU A 75 -42.96 -3.50 1.61
C LEU A 75 -43.06 -2.19 0.86
N HIS A 76 -44.16 -1.48 1.10
CA HIS A 76 -44.38 -0.12 0.63
C HIS A 76 -44.45 0.80 1.85
N ALA A 77 -43.53 1.75 1.95
CA ALA A 77 -43.52 2.76 3.01
C ALA A 77 -43.84 4.14 2.43
N SER A 78 -44.60 4.96 3.15
CA SER A 78 -44.92 6.33 2.72
C SER A 78 -43.71 7.28 2.69
N THR A 79 -42.60 6.89 3.31
CA THR A 79 -41.31 7.61 3.30
C THR A 79 -40.17 6.65 3.66
N GLY A 80 -38.93 7.06 3.38
CA GLY A 80 -37.74 6.23 3.58
C GLY A 80 -37.51 5.28 2.41
N LYS A 81 -36.29 4.76 2.31
CA LYS A 81 -35.92 3.79 1.29
C LYS A 81 -36.19 2.39 1.82
N VAL A 82 -36.99 1.61 1.11
CA VAL A 82 -37.16 0.20 1.43
C VAL A 82 -35.89 -0.55 1.01
N VAL A 83 -35.28 -1.24 1.97
CA VAL A 83 -34.10 -2.09 1.78
C VAL A 83 -34.45 -3.49 2.25
N TYR A 84 -33.70 -4.50 1.81
CA TYR A 84 -33.88 -5.87 2.28
C TYR A 84 -32.73 -6.25 3.19
N VAL A 85 -33.07 -6.86 4.33
CA VAL A 85 -32.14 -7.31 5.36
C VAL A 85 -32.38 -8.78 5.67
N GLY A 86 -31.32 -9.47 6.08
CA GLY A 86 -31.33 -10.91 6.32
C GLY A 86 -29.93 -11.48 6.21
N LEU A 87 -29.65 -12.52 6.99
CA LEU A 87 -28.44 -13.32 6.83
C LEU A 87 -28.63 -14.24 5.62
N PRO A 88 -27.60 -14.53 4.83
CA PRO A 88 -27.70 -15.54 3.78
C PRO A 88 -28.25 -16.85 4.32
N GLY A 89 -29.28 -17.36 3.63
CA GLY A 89 -30.03 -18.53 4.04
C GLY A 89 -31.01 -18.32 5.21
N GLY A 90 -31.06 -17.14 5.83
CA GLY A 90 -32.15 -16.69 6.70
C GLY A 90 -33.22 -15.91 5.94
N PRO A 91 -34.38 -15.61 6.55
CA PRO A 91 -35.50 -14.96 5.86
C PRO A 91 -35.12 -13.56 5.35
N ARG A 92 -35.42 -13.27 4.08
CA ARG A 92 -35.24 -11.96 3.45
C ARG A 92 -36.40 -11.05 3.85
N LEU A 93 -36.15 -10.14 4.79
CA LEU A 93 -37.15 -9.24 5.34
C LEU A 93 -36.95 -7.81 4.85
N PRO A 94 -38.00 -7.07 4.50
CA PRO A 94 -37.88 -5.67 4.17
C PRO A 94 -37.71 -4.80 5.42
N ALA A 95 -36.88 -3.77 5.31
CA ALA A 95 -36.61 -2.75 6.31
C ALA A 95 -36.73 -1.34 5.68
N ILE A 96 -36.93 -0.32 6.51
CA ILE A 96 -37.00 1.08 6.08
C ILE A 96 -35.71 1.77 6.51
N HIS A 97 -34.97 2.31 5.55
CA HIS A 97 -33.76 3.09 5.78
C HIS A 97 -34.05 4.59 5.63
N MET A 98 -33.67 5.37 6.64
CA MET A 98 -33.79 6.82 6.67
C MET A 98 -32.43 7.44 6.97
N VAL A 99 -32.17 8.64 6.42
CA VAL A 99 -30.94 9.40 6.62
C VAL A 99 -31.29 10.82 7.01
N PHE A 100 -30.64 11.35 8.04
CA PHE A 100 -30.83 12.72 8.55
C PHE A 100 -29.49 13.42 8.70
N GLU A 101 -29.45 14.72 8.43
CA GLU A 101 -28.32 15.58 8.82
C GLU A 101 -28.64 16.25 10.17
N LEU A 102 -27.66 16.27 11.07
CA LEU A 102 -27.73 16.80 12.42
C LEU A 102 -26.56 17.78 12.65
N PRO A 103 -26.72 18.76 13.56
CA PRO A 103 -25.61 19.60 14.00
C PRO A 103 -24.47 18.77 14.59
N LEU A 104 -23.22 19.16 14.34
CA LEU A 104 -22.03 18.38 14.71
C LEU A 104 -21.89 18.17 16.23
N ASP A 105 -22.34 19.14 17.01
CA ASP A 105 -22.31 19.22 18.48
C ASP A 105 -23.51 18.53 19.14
N THR A 106 -24.24 17.66 18.42
CA THR A 106 -25.44 17.01 18.94
C THR A 106 -25.32 15.50 18.97
N ARG A 107 -25.90 14.84 19.98
CA ARG A 107 -26.10 13.39 20.03
C ARG A 107 -27.52 13.08 19.57
N PRO A 108 -27.71 12.19 18.59
CA PRO A 108 -29.04 11.79 18.18
C PRO A 108 -29.70 10.90 19.24
N VAL A 109 -30.97 11.20 19.52
CA VAL A 109 -31.87 10.30 20.23
C VAL A 109 -33.00 9.95 19.27
N VAL A 110 -33.10 8.67 18.91
CA VAL A 110 -34.10 8.18 17.97
C VAL A 110 -35.15 7.40 18.72
N VAL A 111 -36.42 7.78 18.56
CA VAL A 111 -37.57 7.02 19.09
C VAL A 111 -38.40 6.54 17.91
N VAL A 112 -38.67 5.22 17.86
CA VAL A 112 -39.58 4.64 16.87
C VAL A 112 -40.74 3.96 17.60
N GLU A 113 -41.91 4.59 17.53
CA GLU A 113 -43.14 4.15 18.20
C GLU A 113 -43.98 3.30 17.22
N PRO A 114 -44.18 2.00 17.45
CA PRO A 114 -45.16 1.22 16.68
C PRO A 114 -46.56 1.68 17.08
N LEU A 115 -47.37 2.11 16.11
CA LEU A 115 -48.74 2.58 16.35
C LEU A 115 -49.80 1.55 15.97
N SER A 116 -49.51 0.66 15.02
CA SER A 116 -50.41 -0.43 14.63
C SER A 116 -49.62 -1.60 14.05
N ILE A 117 -49.89 -2.81 14.54
CA ILE A 117 -49.28 -4.06 14.08
C ILE A 117 -50.34 -5.00 13.51
N GLN A 118 -49.92 -5.86 12.59
CA GLN A 118 -50.73 -6.90 11.99
C GLN A 118 -49.92 -8.21 11.99
N GLU A 119 -50.61 -9.33 12.19
CA GLU A 119 -50.04 -10.67 12.07
C GLU A 119 -50.54 -11.31 10.78
N LEU A 120 -49.61 -11.84 9.99
CA LEU A 120 -49.87 -12.59 8.77
C LEU A 120 -49.30 -13.99 8.94
N LYS A 121 -50.17 -15.00 8.77
CA LYS A 121 -49.73 -16.39 8.68
C LYS A 121 -49.34 -16.67 7.23
N LEU A 122 -48.10 -17.09 6.99
CA LEU A 122 -47.65 -17.40 5.64
C LEU A 122 -48.03 -18.83 5.25
N VAL A 123 -48.26 -19.04 3.95
CA VAL A 123 -48.51 -20.37 3.38
C VAL A 123 -47.18 -21.08 3.11
N LYS A 124 -46.14 -20.32 2.75
CA LYS A 124 -44.78 -20.82 2.49
C LYS A 124 -43.76 -20.11 3.38
N PRO A 125 -42.54 -20.66 3.53
CA PRO A 125 -41.46 -19.96 4.21
C PRO A 125 -41.09 -18.68 3.45
N VAL A 126 -40.63 -17.65 4.19
CA VAL A 126 -40.09 -16.43 3.58
C VAL A 126 -38.90 -16.76 2.69
N GLU A 127 -38.80 -16.14 1.52
CA GLU A 127 -37.65 -16.26 0.61
C GLU A 127 -36.33 -16.05 1.38
N PRO A 128 -35.37 -16.99 1.35
CA PRO A 128 -34.11 -16.79 2.03
C PRO A 128 -33.31 -15.69 1.34
N MET A 129 -32.57 -14.89 2.10
CA MET A 129 -31.63 -13.92 1.54
C MET A 129 -30.61 -14.70 0.69
N PRO A 130 -30.44 -14.35 -0.60
CA PRO A 130 -29.49 -15.04 -1.45
C PRO A 130 -28.08 -14.88 -0.88
N SER A 131 -27.29 -15.97 -0.92
CA SER A 131 -25.86 -15.87 -0.75
C SER A 131 -25.29 -14.87 -1.76
N PRO A 132 -24.35 -13.98 -1.39
CA PRO A 132 -23.73 -13.07 -2.34
C PRO A 132 -23.22 -13.83 -3.55
N LEU A 133 -23.41 -13.23 -4.73
CA LEU A 133 -22.89 -13.73 -5.98
C LEU A 133 -21.39 -13.95 -5.85
N ARG A 134 -20.94 -15.19 -6.01
CA ARG A 134 -19.53 -15.46 -6.32
C ARG A 134 -19.29 -14.94 -7.73
N LEU A 135 -18.25 -14.12 -7.92
CA LEU A 135 -17.78 -13.64 -9.23
C LEU A 135 -17.15 -14.78 -10.08
N ASP A 136 -17.47 -16.04 -9.78
CA ASP A 136 -17.09 -17.20 -10.55
C ASP A 136 -18.29 -17.59 -11.41
N THR A 137 -18.20 -17.24 -12.68
CA THR A 137 -19.25 -17.32 -13.70
C THR A 137 -19.68 -18.77 -13.93
N ASP A 138 -21.01 -18.97 -14.04
CA ASP A 138 -21.74 -20.18 -14.51
C ASP A 138 -22.47 -21.04 -13.47
N LYS A 139 -22.35 -20.78 -12.15
CA LYS A 139 -23.17 -21.49 -11.15
C LYS A 139 -24.46 -20.74 -10.81
N PRO A 140 -25.65 -21.38 -10.91
CA PRO A 140 -26.90 -20.73 -10.51
C PRO A 140 -26.87 -20.36 -9.02
N LEU A 141 -27.50 -19.24 -8.66
CA LEU A 141 -27.69 -18.80 -7.28
C LEU A 141 -28.34 -19.92 -6.45
N VAL A 142 -27.55 -20.57 -5.59
CA VAL A 142 -28.07 -21.58 -4.67
C VAL A 142 -28.74 -20.88 -3.50
N ARG A 143 -30.07 -21.04 -3.40
CA ARG A 143 -30.90 -20.56 -2.28
C ARG A 143 -31.09 -21.71 -1.29
N GLY A 144 -30.19 -21.85 -0.32
CA GLY A 144 -30.32 -22.83 0.77
C GLY A 144 -30.83 -22.14 2.04
N THR A 145 -31.71 -22.80 2.79
CA THR A 145 -32.17 -22.31 4.11
C THR A 145 -31.26 -22.80 5.22
N VAL A 146 -31.08 -21.97 6.25
CA VAL A 146 -30.54 -22.39 7.54
C VAL A 146 -31.70 -22.41 8.53
N GLU A 147 -32.13 -23.61 8.91
CA GLU A 147 -33.37 -23.88 9.65
C GLU A 147 -33.45 -23.09 10.97
N SER A 148 -32.32 -22.93 11.67
CA SER A 148 -32.23 -22.20 12.94
C SER A 148 -32.55 -20.70 12.85
N PHE A 149 -32.51 -20.07 11.68
CA PHE A 149 -32.94 -18.67 11.50
C PHE A 149 -34.45 -18.51 11.37
N TYR A 150 -35.16 -19.57 10.96
CA TYR A 150 -36.62 -19.53 10.82
C TYR A 150 -37.34 -19.81 12.15
N GLU A 151 -36.67 -20.49 13.08
CA GLU A 151 -37.18 -20.77 14.44
C GLU A 151 -37.09 -19.55 15.37
N ARG A 152 -36.14 -18.64 15.14
CA ARG A 152 -35.92 -17.45 15.97
C ARG A 152 -36.62 -16.21 15.41
N VAL A 153 -36.98 -15.29 16.30
CA VAL A 153 -37.53 -13.99 15.90
C VAL A 153 -36.45 -13.21 15.17
N THR A 154 -36.69 -12.93 13.89
CA THR A 154 -35.73 -12.26 12.99
C THR A 154 -36.36 -10.98 12.45
N PRO A 155 -35.67 -9.82 12.46
CA PRO A 155 -34.32 -9.62 13.01
C PRO A 155 -34.25 -9.58 14.54
N GLY A 156 -35.39 -9.56 15.26
CA GLY A 156 -35.41 -9.57 16.73
C GLY A 156 -35.13 -8.22 17.38
N VAL A 157 -34.98 -7.15 16.58
CA VAL A 157 -34.89 -5.76 17.03
C VAL A 157 -35.84 -4.91 16.19
N TYR A 158 -36.45 -3.89 16.78
CA TYR A 158 -37.45 -3.10 16.07
C TYR A 158 -36.87 -1.99 15.19
N TYR A 159 -35.80 -1.35 15.65
CA TYR A 159 -35.02 -0.40 14.86
C TYR A 159 -33.60 -0.32 15.39
N THR A 160 -32.69 0.15 14.54
CA THR A 160 -31.31 0.48 14.90
C THR A 160 -30.97 1.83 14.28
N TYR A 161 -30.00 2.55 14.83
CA TYR A 161 -29.51 3.78 14.23
C TYR A 161 -28.04 4.01 14.57
N PHE A 162 -27.31 4.66 13.68
CA PHE A 162 -25.95 5.13 13.94
C PHE A 162 -25.76 6.51 13.33
N ALA A 163 -24.83 7.28 13.88
CA ALA A 163 -24.51 8.61 13.38
C ALA A 163 -23.06 8.65 12.95
N LEU A 164 -22.79 9.23 11.79
CA LEU A 164 -21.44 9.41 11.26
C LEU A 164 -21.13 10.90 11.23
N LYS A 165 -19.91 11.31 11.59
CA LYS A 165 -19.45 12.67 11.28
C LYS A 165 -19.01 12.68 9.81
N LEU A 166 -19.66 13.49 8.97
CA LEU A 166 -19.40 13.63 7.54
C LEU A 166 -19.41 15.11 7.16
N ASN A 167 -18.33 15.61 6.54
CA ASN A 167 -18.29 16.99 6.00
C ASN A 167 -18.62 18.11 7.00
N GLY A 168 -18.20 17.97 8.25
CA GLY A 168 -18.55 18.96 9.28
C GLY A 168 -20.04 18.94 9.67
N LYS A 169 -20.77 17.89 9.29
CA LYS A 169 -22.12 17.57 9.75
C LYS A 169 -22.14 16.20 10.42
N LYS A 170 -23.18 15.92 11.19
CA LYS A 170 -23.44 14.56 11.69
C LYS A 170 -24.57 13.95 10.87
N VAL A 171 -24.37 12.79 10.28
CA VAL A 171 -25.34 12.10 9.41
C VAL A 171 -25.84 10.85 10.12
N LEU A 172 -27.11 10.88 10.51
CA LEU A 172 -27.80 9.80 11.21
C LEU A 172 -28.48 8.86 10.23
N HIS A 173 -28.10 7.58 10.25
CA HIS A 173 -28.76 6.50 9.54
C HIS A 173 -29.68 5.75 10.51
N ILE A 174 -30.95 5.56 10.13
CA ILE A 174 -31.94 4.80 10.91
C ILE A 174 -32.43 3.64 10.06
N TYR A 175 -32.32 2.42 10.57
CA TYR A 175 -32.89 1.21 9.99
C TYR A 175 -34.04 0.74 10.86
N ILE A 176 -35.25 0.78 10.32
CA ILE A 176 -36.46 0.32 11.00
C ILE A 176 -36.81 -1.04 10.41
N TYR A 177 -37.11 -2.00 11.28
CA TYR A 177 -37.47 -3.38 10.91
C TYR A 177 -38.96 -3.59 11.19
N PRO A 178 -39.84 -3.02 10.35
CA PRO A 178 -41.26 -3.09 10.56
C PRO A 178 -41.79 -4.51 10.40
N VAL A 179 -41.04 -5.42 9.78
CA VAL A 179 -41.42 -6.83 9.56
C VAL A 179 -40.55 -7.74 10.43
N GLN A 180 -41.19 -8.57 11.24
CA GLN A 180 -40.56 -9.59 12.08
C GLN A 180 -41.07 -10.96 11.66
N HIS A 181 -40.17 -11.94 11.53
CA HIS A 181 -40.50 -13.32 11.23
C HIS A 181 -40.28 -14.21 12.45
N HIS A 182 -41.25 -15.08 12.77
CA HIS A 182 -41.10 -16.12 13.79
C HIS A 182 -42.02 -17.30 13.47
N ASP A 183 -41.45 -18.50 13.33
CA ASP A 183 -42.19 -19.77 13.20
C ASP A 183 -43.27 -19.75 12.09
N GLY A 184 -42.89 -19.33 10.88
CA GLY A 184 -43.79 -19.27 9.72
C GLY A 184 -44.84 -18.14 9.78
N LYS A 185 -44.76 -17.27 10.77
CA LYS A 185 -45.58 -16.07 10.90
C LYS A 185 -44.75 -14.83 10.62
N VAL A 186 -45.42 -13.83 10.06
CA VAL A 186 -44.89 -12.48 9.89
C VAL A 186 -45.72 -11.52 10.72
N VAL A 187 -45.09 -10.83 11.65
CA VAL A 187 -45.69 -9.71 12.37
C VAL A 187 -45.13 -8.44 11.77
N TYR A 188 -45.99 -7.59 11.21
CA TYR A 188 -45.55 -6.34 10.63
C TYR A 188 -46.25 -5.11 11.21
N THR A 189 -45.52 -4.02 11.32
CA THR A 189 -46.05 -2.71 11.71
C THR A 189 -46.64 -2.03 10.49
N SER A 190 -47.95 -1.81 10.48
CA SER A 190 -48.66 -1.11 9.40
C SER A 190 -48.64 0.41 9.57
N MET A 191 -48.39 0.89 10.80
CA MET A 191 -48.23 2.32 11.09
C MET A 191 -47.24 2.52 12.23
N LEU A 192 -46.26 3.41 12.05
CA LEU A 192 -45.29 3.77 13.07
C LEU A 192 -45.00 5.27 13.08
N ARG A 193 -44.38 5.77 14.14
CA ARG A 193 -43.92 7.15 14.26
C ARG A 193 -42.44 7.20 14.59
N VAL A 194 -41.69 7.94 13.78
CA VAL A 194 -40.26 8.20 14.00
C VAL A 194 -40.09 9.60 14.56
N LYS A 195 -39.37 9.72 15.67
CA LYS A 195 -38.92 10.99 16.24
C LYS A 195 -37.40 11.00 16.33
N VAL A 196 -36.77 12.05 15.85
CA VAL A 196 -35.33 12.28 15.98
C VAL A 196 -35.14 13.54 16.80
N TYR A 197 -34.47 13.40 17.93
CA TYR A 197 -34.04 14.51 18.76
C TYR A 197 -32.53 14.69 18.62
N ALA A 198 -32.08 15.94 18.74
CA ALA A 198 -30.70 16.31 18.93
C ALA A 198 -30.53 16.79 20.37
N GLU A 199 -29.83 16.00 21.18
CA GLU A 199 -29.32 16.45 22.46
C GLU A 199 -28.06 17.24 22.20
N LYS A 200 -28.03 18.52 22.61
CA LYS A 200 -26.79 19.29 22.54
C LYS A 200 -25.81 18.68 23.53
N VAL A 201 -24.73 18.10 23.01
CA VAL A 201 -23.63 17.66 23.85
C VAL A 201 -22.76 18.89 23.98
N GLU A 202 -22.64 19.44 25.19
CA GLU A 202 -21.51 20.32 25.46
C GLU A 202 -20.27 19.50 25.11
N MET A 203 -19.66 19.80 23.95
CA MET A 203 -18.33 19.31 23.67
C MET A 203 -17.52 19.76 24.87
N GLN A 204 -17.16 18.82 25.75
CA GLN A 204 -16.24 19.11 26.82
C GLN A 204 -15.03 19.71 26.11
N SER A 205 -14.88 21.04 26.20
CA SER A 205 -13.69 21.72 25.72
C SER A 205 -12.57 20.97 26.38
N GLU A 206 -11.71 20.29 25.60
CA GLU A 206 -10.65 19.39 26.09
C GLU A 206 -10.08 19.99 27.38
N SER A 207 -10.60 19.55 28.53
CA SER A 207 -10.29 20.25 29.76
C SER A 207 -8.85 19.89 30.01
N SER A 208 -8.03 20.85 30.40
CA SER A 208 -6.59 20.68 30.68
C SER A 208 -6.31 19.74 31.87
N THR A 209 -7.25 18.86 32.21
CA THR A 209 -7.15 17.81 33.21
C THR A 209 -6.17 16.75 32.72
N SER A 210 -5.25 16.35 33.61
CA SER A 210 -4.29 15.30 33.33
C SER A 210 -4.95 14.02 32.79
N PRO A 211 -4.32 13.29 31.86
CA PRO A 211 -4.84 12.03 31.35
C PRO A 211 -5.14 11.03 32.47
N VAL A 212 -6.23 10.29 32.30
CA VAL A 212 -6.59 9.13 33.14
C VAL A 212 -6.49 7.87 32.28
N LEU A 213 -5.62 6.94 32.70
CA LEU A 213 -5.40 5.64 32.07
C LEU A 213 -6.17 4.55 32.82
N LEU A 214 -6.90 3.72 32.08
CA LEU A 214 -7.42 2.45 32.55
C LEU A 214 -6.55 1.30 32.03
N VAL A 215 -6.00 0.50 32.94
CA VAL A 215 -5.28 -0.73 32.62
C VAL A 215 -6.22 -1.91 32.83
N ILE A 216 -6.43 -2.72 31.79
CA ILE A 216 -7.21 -3.96 31.86
C ILE A 216 -6.26 -5.14 31.60
N ALA A 217 -6.14 -6.06 32.55
CA ALA A 217 -5.25 -7.23 32.45
C ALA A 217 -5.94 -8.54 32.88
N PRO A 218 -5.35 -9.73 32.62
CA PRO A 218 -6.00 -11.01 32.94
C PRO A 218 -6.15 -11.19 34.45
N THR A 219 -5.13 -10.76 35.21
CA THR A 219 -5.12 -10.80 36.68
C THR A 219 -4.84 -9.42 37.28
N MET A 220 -5.23 -9.24 38.54
CA MET A 220 -4.99 -7.99 39.26
C MET A 220 -3.50 -7.76 39.54
N GLU A 221 -2.71 -8.83 39.65
CA GLU A 221 -1.25 -8.75 39.80
C GLU A 221 -0.60 -8.08 38.59
N ILE A 222 -0.95 -8.53 37.37
CA ILE A 222 -0.46 -7.93 36.13
C ILE A 222 -0.96 -6.49 35.99
N ALA A 223 -2.25 -6.23 36.29
CA ALA A 223 -2.81 -4.87 36.21
C ALA A 223 -2.08 -3.89 37.15
N LYS A 224 -1.72 -4.33 38.36
CA LYS A 224 -0.96 -3.53 39.33
C LYS A 224 0.48 -3.32 38.90
N LEU A 225 1.16 -4.36 38.42
CA LEU A 225 2.52 -4.26 37.88
C LEU A 225 2.59 -3.19 36.78
N VAL A 226 1.68 -3.27 35.82
CA VAL A 226 1.60 -2.29 34.72
C VAL A 226 1.28 -0.90 35.26
N ALA A 227 0.33 -0.77 36.19
CA ALA A 227 0.00 0.53 36.77
C ALA A 227 1.14 1.17 37.56
N GLU A 228 2.00 0.39 38.22
CA GLU A 228 3.21 0.87 38.89
C GLU A 228 4.26 1.32 37.88
N LEU A 229 4.49 0.54 36.83
CA LEU A 229 5.42 0.88 35.74
C LEU A 229 4.97 2.15 35.01
N GLU A 230 3.69 2.27 34.67
CA GLU A 230 3.09 3.47 34.09
C GLU A 230 3.32 4.71 34.95
N LYS A 231 3.07 4.64 36.26
CA LYS A 231 3.34 5.77 37.16
C LYS A 231 4.82 6.13 37.22
N SER A 232 5.72 5.18 36.97
CA SER A 232 7.16 5.44 36.96
C SER A 232 7.63 6.21 35.72
N VAL A 233 6.95 6.02 34.58
CA VAL A 233 7.26 6.72 33.32
C VAL A 233 6.39 7.97 33.11
N HIS A 234 5.14 7.94 33.58
CA HIS A 234 4.13 8.98 33.46
C HIS A 234 3.61 9.42 34.84
N PRO A 235 4.42 10.13 35.67
CA PRO A 235 4.10 10.43 37.07
C PRO A 235 2.87 11.33 37.26
N ASN A 236 2.46 12.05 36.22
CA ASN A 236 1.31 12.96 36.26
C ASN A 236 -0.02 12.31 35.82
N VAL A 237 0.01 11.04 35.42
CA VAL A 237 -1.17 10.30 34.96
C VAL A 237 -1.84 9.57 36.11
N LYS A 238 -3.16 9.69 36.19
CA LYS A 238 -3.95 8.84 37.11
C LYS A 238 -4.18 7.48 36.45
N VAL A 239 -3.70 6.41 37.08
CA VAL A 239 -3.87 5.04 36.58
C VAL A 239 -4.92 4.29 37.41
N VAL A 240 -5.91 3.71 36.73
CA VAL A 240 -6.93 2.81 37.26
C VAL A 240 -6.59 1.38 36.80
N ALA A 241 -6.38 0.46 37.73
CA ALA A 241 -6.06 -0.94 37.41
C ALA A 241 -7.29 -1.84 37.57
N ALA A 242 -7.53 -2.71 36.59
CA ALA A 242 -8.64 -3.66 36.60
C ALA A 242 -8.21 -5.03 36.06
N SER A 243 -8.72 -6.10 36.70
CA SER A 243 -8.58 -7.47 36.21
C SER A 243 -9.85 -7.93 35.49
N LEU A 244 -9.79 -9.09 34.83
CA LEU A 244 -10.99 -9.73 34.27
C LEU A 244 -12.06 -10.06 35.32
N GLU A 245 -11.69 -10.25 36.58
CA GLU A 245 -12.65 -10.42 37.68
C GLU A 245 -13.47 -9.13 37.93
N ASN A 246 -12.87 -7.96 37.70
CA ASN A 246 -13.61 -6.69 37.76
C ASN A 246 -14.48 -6.51 36.52
N VAL A 247 -13.93 -6.80 35.34
CA VAL A 247 -14.60 -6.62 34.05
C VAL A 247 -15.83 -7.50 33.91
N THR A 248 -15.75 -8.77 34.31
CA THR A 248 -16.87 -9.73 34.21
C THR A 248 -18.06 -9.39 35.09
N LYS A 249 -17.91 -8.47 36.05
CA LYS A 249 -19.00 -7.91 36.86
C LYS A 249 -19.72 -6.75 36.18
N ALA A 250 -19.15 -6.18 35.10
CA ALA A 250 -19.79 -5.13 34.33
C ALA A 250 -20.94 -5.71 33.47
N PRO A 251 -22.02 -4.93 33.27
CA PRO A 251 -23.01 -5.28 32.28
C PRO A 251 -22.37 -5.29 30.88
N PRO A 252 -22.64 -6.32 30.05
CA PRO A 252 -22.13 -6.34 28.69
C PRO A 252 -22.72 -5.19 27.87
N LEU A 253 -21.86 -4.44 27.18
CA LEU A 253 -22.24 -3.43 26.21
C LEU A 253 -22.15 -4.04 24.81
N PHE A 254 -23.21 -4.76 24.42
CA PHE A 254 -23.34 -5.29 23.06
C PHE A 254 -23.51 -4.16 22.05
N PRO A 255 -23.12 -4.37 20.78
CA PRO A 255 -23.40 -3.39 19.75
C PRO A 255 -24.92 -3.32 19.61
N GLN A 256 -25.50 -2.14 19.86
CA GLN A 256 -26.94 -1.96 19.68
C GLN A 256 -27.32 -1.89 18.19
N ILE A 257 -26.31 -1.85 17.30
CA ILE A 257 -26.43 -1.71 15.86
C ILE A 257 -25.83 -2.95 15.21
N PRO A 258 -26.53 -3.61 14.27
CA PRO A 258 -25.89 -4.52 13.34
C PRO A 258 -25.07 -3.68 12.38
N LEU A 259 -23.86 -3.32 12.81
CA LEU A 259 -22.82 -2.86 11.88
C LEU A 259 -22.69 -3.97 10.83
N PRO A 260 -22.95 -3.68 9.53
CA PRO A 260 -22.82 -4.68 8.48
C PRO A 260 -21.45 -5.35 8.60
N GLY A 261 -21.42 -6.67 8.77
CA GLY A 261 -20.19 -7.44 9.01
C GLY A 261 -19.89 -7.83 10.47
N ILE A 262 -20.51 -7.24 11.49
CA ILE A 262 -20.26 -7.60 12.92
C ILE A 262 -21.34 -8.52 13.49
N LEU A 263 -22.60 -8.05 13.52
CA LEU A 263 -23.72 -8.84 14.06
C LEU A 263 -24.51 -9.58 12.99
N MET A 264 -24.26 -9.26 11.72
CA MET A 264 -24.91 -9.90 10.59
C MET A 264 -23.89 -10.36 9.56
N PRO A 265 -22.99 -11.29 9.92
CA PRO A 265 -22.04 -11.78 8.96
C PRO A 265 -22.79 -12.60 7.91
N VAL A 266 -22.52 -12.24 6.67
CA VAL A 266 -23.09 -12.87 5.48
C VAL A 266 -22.55 -14.30 5.31
N TYR A 267 -21.41 -14.60 5.92
CA TYR A 267 -20.77 -15.91 5.93
C TYR A 267 -20.60 -16.41 7.37
N PRO A 268 -20.59 -17.74 7.60
CA PRO A 268 -20.21 -18.26 8.90
C PRO A 268 -18.73 -17.90 9.17
N PRO A 269 -18.38 -17.51 10.41
CA PRO A 269 -16.98 -17.33 10.76
C PRO A 269 -16.23 -18.66 10.76
N PRO A 270 -14.89 -18.63 10.59
CA PRO A 270 -14.02 -19.77 10.82
C PRO A 270 -14.40 -20.54 12.09
N PRO A 271 -14.36 -21.89 12.09
CA PRO A 271 -14.68 -22.70 13.26
C PRO A 271 -13.95 -22.26 14.53
N GLU A 272 -12.71 -21.79 14.40
CA GLU A 272 -11.87 -21.29 15.48
C GLU A 272 -12.47 -20.07 16.16
N ILE A 273 -13.03 -19.12 15.38
CA ILE A 273 -13.74 -17.97 15.94
C ILE A 273 -14.99 -18.45 16.67
N MET A 274 -15.79 -19.34 16.08
CA MET A 274 -17.00 -19.87 16.74
C MET A 274 -16.69 -20.60 18.06
N GLN A 275 -15.53 -21.27 18.13
CA GLN A 275 -15.16 -22.11 19.25
C GLN A 275 -14.47 -21.33 20.38
N TYR A 276 -13.59 -20.39 20.05
CA TYR A 276 -12.67 -19.79 21.01
C TYR A 276 -12.94 -18.31 21.32
N TYR A 277 -13.69 -17.60 20.47
CA TYR A 277 -13.95 -16.17 20.69
C TYR A 277 -15.03 -15.94 21.76
N ASN A 278 -14.65 -15.30 22.87
CA ASN A 278 -15.57 -14.97 23.95
C ASN A 278 -16.26 -13.61 23.72
N PHE A 279 -17.33 -13.62 22.92
CA PHE A 279 -18.14 -12.44 22.60
C PHE A 279 -18.72 -11.74 23.84
N THR A 280 -19.16 -12.51 24.85
CA THR A 280 -19.69 -11.96 26.10
C THR A 280 -18.63 -11.16 26.84
N LEU A 281 -17.41 -11.71 26.96
CA LEU A 281 -16.31 -11.02 27.63
C LEU A 281 -15.92 -9.74 26.88
N ALA A 282 -15.86 -9.77 25.55
CA ALA A 282 -15.59 -8.57 24.75
C ALA A 282 -16.63 -7.46 25.01
N ALA A 283 -17.92 -7.82 25.05
CA ALA A 283 -18.98 -6.88 25.41
C ALA A 283 -18.86 -6.37 26.86
N GLN A 284 -18.44 -7.22 27.81
CA GLN A 284 -18.19 -6.81 29.19
C GLN A 284 -16.99 -5.85 29.32
N VAL A 285 -15.92 -6.06 28.55
CA VAL A 285 -14.79 -5.11 28.47
C VAL A 285 -15.29 -3.74 28.02
N ARG A 286 -16.10 -3.67 26.95
CA ARG A 286 -16.71 -2.40 26.49
C ARG A 286 -17.57 -1.74 27.57
N GLY A 287 -18.43 -2.52 28.22
CA GLY A 287 -19.30 -2.03 29.29
C GLY A 287 -18.51 -1.50 30.50
N PHE A 288 -17.42 -2.19 30.85
CA PHE A 288 -16.53 -1.76 31.92
C PHE A 288 -15.78 -0.46 31.55
N ILE A 289 -15.29 -0.31 30.32
CA ILE A 289 -14.67 0.93 29.84
C ILE A 289 -15.66 2.09 29.93
N ALA A 290 -16.91 1.90 29.49
CA ALA A 290 -17.95 2.92 29.57
C ALA A 290 -18.22 3.36 31.03
N LEU A 291 -18.35 2.41 31.96
CA LEU A 291 -18.51 2.70 33.39
C LEU A 291 -17.28 3.43 33.96
N ALA A 292 -16.07 3.01 33.60
CA ALA A 292 -14.84 3.63 34.07
C ALA A 292 -14.67 5.06 33.52
N LYS A 293 -15.03 5.31 32.26
CA LYS A 293 -15.09 6.65 31.67
C LYS A 293 -16.02 7.55 32.47
N GLN A 294 -17.23 7.09 32.77
CA GLN A 294 -18.20 7.85 33.57
C GLN A 294 -17.72 8.08 35.01
N ALA A 295 -17.15 7.06 35.66
CA ALA A 295 -16.78 7.12 37.08
C ALA A 295 -15.47 7.88 37.35
N TYR A 296 -14.49 7.79 36.44
CA TYR A 296 -13.13 8.26 36.67
C TYR A 296 -12.63 9.27 35.65
N GLY A 297 -13.39 9.56 34.58
CA GLY A 297 -12.94 10.41 33.49
C GLY A 297 -11.85 9.73 32.65
N VAL A 298 -11.92 8.40 32.46
CA VAL A 298 -10.96 7.66 31.64
C VAL A 298 -10.87 8.26 30.23
N THR A 299 -9.63 8.48 29.79
CA THR A 299 -9.29 9.04 28.46
C THR A 299 -8.49 8.05 27.63
N HIS A 300 -7.69 7.19 28.28
CA HIS A 300 -6.83 6.20 27.65
C HIS A 300 -7.10 4.82 28.25
N VAL A 301 -6.96 3.76 27.45
CA VAL A 301 -7.12 2.37 27.90
C VAL A 301 -5.95 1.54 27.37
N LEU A 302 -5.23 0.88 28.28
CA LEU A 302 -4.21 -0.10 27.93
C LEU A 302 -4.74 -1.50 28.22
N ILE A 303 -4.89 -2.31 27.17
CA ILE A 303 -5.24 -3.71 27.28
C ILE A 303 -3.94 -4.53 27.37
N VAL A 304 -3.82 -5.37 28.39
CA VAL A 304 -2.63 -6.20 28.61
C VAL A 304 -3.06 -7.65 28.57
N GLY A 305 -2.55 -8.42 27.60
CA GLY A 305 -2.90 -9.82 27.40
C GLY A 305 -3.12 -10.16 25.94
N SER A 306 -2.97 -11.45 25.62
CA SER A 306 -3.19 -11.99 24.29
C SER A 306 -4.70 -12.01 23.94
N ALA A 307 -5.05 -12.43 22.72
CA ALA A 307 -6.45 -12.43 22.30
C ALA A 307 -7.28 -13.52 23.00
N SER A 308 -6.67 -14.64 23.38
CA SER A 308 -7.37 -15.67 24.17
C SER A 308 -7.62 -15.25 25.62
N GLU A 309 -6.81 -14.35 26.18
CA GLU A 309 -7.00 -13.80 27.53
C GLU A 309 -8.01 -12.64 27.52
N ILE A 310 -7.79 -11.65 26.65
CA ILE A 310 -8.68 -10.50 26.47
C ILE A 310 -9.02 -10.38 24.99
N PRO A 311 -10.23 -10.80 24.58
CA PRO A 311 -10.60 -10.92 23.17
C PRO A 311 -10.59 -9.57 22.44
N PRO A 312 -10.50 -9.56 21.10
CA PRO A 312 -10.84 -8.36 20.32
C PRO A 312 -12.25 -7.91 20.64
N SER A 313 -12.49 -6.60 20.52
CA SER A 313 -13.82 -6.03 20.73
C SER A 313 -14.87 -6.76 19.89
N TYR A 314 -14.57 -7.01 18.60
CA TYR A 314 -15.35 -7.86 17.69
C TYR A 314 -14.46 -8.46 16.58
N TYR A 315 -14.99 -9.47 15.89
CA TYR A 315 -14.55 -9.85 14.55
C TYR A 315 -15.48 -9.21 13.52
N TYR A 316 -14.94 -8.36 12.66
CA TYR A 316 -15.66 -7.73 11.56
C TYR A 316 -15.42 -8.50 10.26
N LEU A 317 -16.51 -8.87 9.57
CA LEU A 317 -16.46 -9.49 8.25
C LEU A 317 -16.40 -8.42 7.15
N SER A 318 -15.22 -8.21 6.57
CA SER A 318 -15.05 -7.51 5.30
C SER A 318 -15.41 -8.44 4.16
N ILE A 319 -16.59 -8.24 3.55
CA ILE A 319 -17.04 -9.03 2.39
C ILE A 319 -16.04 -8.92 1.23
N ILE A 320 -15.47 -7.73 1.04
CA ILE A 320 -14.50 -7.48 -0.03
C ILE A 320 -13.26 -8.34 0.19
N GLU A 321 -12.66 -8.28 1.37
CA GLU A 321 -11.44 -9.07 1.62
C GLU A 321 -11.69 -10.57 1.69
N TYR A 322 -12.86 -10.98 2.20
CA TYR A 322 -13.27 -12.37 2.19
C TYR A 322 -13.23 -12.99 0.79
N PHE A 323 -13.59 -12.20 -0.24
CA PHE A 323 -13.63 -12.66 -1.63
C PHE A 323 -12.37 -12.37 -2.43
N PHE A 324 -11.78 -11.19 -2.26
CA PHE A 324 -10.64 -10.74 -3.06
C PHE A 324 -9.29 -11.17 -2.47
N VAL A 325 -9.25 -11.53 -1.19
CA VAL A 325 -8.05 -12.01 -0.51
C VAL A 325 -8.27 -13.46 -0.10
N ASP A 326 -8.97 -13.68 1.03
CA ASP A 326 -9.35 -15.00 1.54
C ASP A 326 -10.22 -14.87 2.82
N PRO A 327 -10.82 -15.96 3.31
CA PRO A 327 -11.61 -15.94 4.54
C PRO A 327 -10.89 -15.44 5.80
N TYR A 328 -9.60 -15.76 6.00
CA TYR A 328 -8.84 -15.30 7.16
C TYR A 328 -8.67 -13.78 7.14
N ASN A 329 -8.36 -13.19 5.98
CA ASN A 329 -8.28 -11.74 5.80
C ASN A 329 -9.66 -11.06 5.86
N GLY A 330 -10.71 -11.74 5.42
CA GLY A 330 -12.09 -11.27 5.54
C GLY A 330 -12.58 -11.11 6.98
N TRP A 331 -12.09 -11.90 7.92
CA TRP A 331 -12.48 -11.85 9.34
C TRP A 331 -11.45 -11.09 10.18
N ILE A 332 -11.77 -9.83 10.44
CA ILE A 332 -10.85 -8.83 11.00
C ILE A 332 -11.07 -8.71 12.52
N PRO A 333 -10.09 -9.09 13.36
CA PRO A 333 -10.11 -8.76 14.78
C PRO A 333 -9.88 -7.26 14.94
N THR A 334 -10.62 -6.62 15.85
CA THR A 334 -10.46 -5.19 16.08
C THR A 334 -10.51 -4.82 17.56
N ASP A 335 -9.65 -3.90 17.99
CA ASP A 335 -9.79 -3.19 19.27
C ASP A 335 -10.43 -1.80 19.09
N TYR A 336 -10.73 -1.39 17.85
CA TYR A 336 -11.33 -0.09 17.54
C TYR A 336 -12.62 0.15 18.35
N LEU A 337 -13.44 -0.88 18.53
CA LEU A 337 -14.73 -0.75 19.20
C LEU A 337 -14.63 -0.81 20.72
N TYR A 338 -13.42 -1.00 21.28
CA TYR A 338 -13.13 -0.60 22.66
C TYR A 338 -12.91 0.90 22.79
N ALA A 339 -12.45 1.56 21.71
CA ALA A 339 -12.24 3.00 21.64
C ALA A 339 -13.56 3.73 21.34
N ASP A 340 -14.43 3.13 20.53
CA ASP A 340 -15.73 3.64 20.08
C ASP A 340 -16.90 2.94 20.81
N LEU A 341 -17.36 3.54 21.91
CA LEU A 341 -18.34 2.92 22.82
C LEU A 341 -19.77 3.07 22.30
N ASP A 342 -20.07 4.18 21.61
CA ASP A 342 -21.38 4.46 21.03
C ASP A 342 -21.52 4.08 19.54
N LEU A 343 -20.44 3.61 18.91
CA LEU A 343 -20.39 3.09 17.54
C LEU A 343 -20.62 4.17 16.48
N ASP A 344 -20.21 5.41 16.76
CA ASP A 344 -20.30 6.56 15.85
C ASP A 344 -19.03 6.75 14.98
N PHE A 345 -18.08 5.80 15.09
CA PHE A 345 -16.74 5.84 14.49
C PHE A 345 -15.90 7.05 14.90
N ASN A 346 -16.20 7.65 16.05
CA ASN A 346 -15.41 8.70 16.67
C ASN A 346 -15.05 8.28 18.10
N PRO A 347 -13.80 7.82 18.32
CA PRO A 347 -13.37 7.23 19.59
C PRO A 347 -13.68 8.10 20.82
N ASP A 348 -14.28 7.47 21.83
CA ASP A 348 -14.55 8.01 23.17
C ASP A 348 -13.31 7.99 24.07
N VAL A 349 -12.44 7.00 23.87
CA VAL A 349 -11.19 6.80 24.60
C VAL A 349 -10.10 6.32 23.65
N TYR A 350 -8.84 6.49 24.02
CA TYR A 350 -7.70 6.06 23.23
C TYR A 350 -7.17 4.71 23.70
N VAL A 351 -7.35 3.67 22.87
CA VAL A 351 -6.99 2.29 23.22
C VAL A 351 -5.63 1.91 22.64
N GLY A 352 -4.80 1.21 23.41
CA GLY A 352 -3.64 0.46 22.93
C GLY A 352 -3.58 -0.92 23.58
N ARG A 353 -2.79 -1.84 23.01
CA ARG A 353 -2.66 -3.23 23.49
C ARG A 353 -1.20 -3.65 23.67
N LEU A 354 -0.90 -4.31 24.79
CA LEU A 354 0.25 -5.20 24.93
C LEU A 354 -0.23 -6.64 24.76
N PRO A 355 0.04 -7.31 23.62
CA PRO A 355 -0.52 -8.63 23.29
C PRO A 355 0.21 -9.78 24.03
N PHE A 356 0.60 -9.54 25.27
CA PHE A 356 1.27 -10.48 26.17
C PHE A 356 1.05 -10.06 27.62
N SER A 357 0.93 -11.05 28.51
CA SER A 357 0.74 -10.86 29.95
C SER A 357 1.97 -11.28 30.77
N ASN A 358 3.04 -11.74 30.11
CA ASN A 358 4.27 -12.19 30.76
C ASN A 358 4.96 -11.00 31.48
N PRO A 359 5.18 -11.07 32.82
CA PRO A 359 5.79 -9.99 33.58
C PRO A 359 7.16 -9.52 33.06
N TYR A 360 7.99 -10.43 32.55
CA TYR A 360 9.30 -10.09 32.00
C TYR A 360 9.17 -9.26 30.72
N LEU A 361 8.28 -9.66 29.79
CA LEU A 361 8.04 -8.90 28.57
C LEU A 361 7.42 -7.53 28.87
N ILE A 362 6.54 -7.44 29.87
CA ILE A 362 5.96 -6.18 30.33
C ILE A 362 7.06 -5.25 30.89
N GLN A 363 7.93 -5.74 31.77
CA GLN A 363 9.02 -4.94 32.33
C GLN A 363 9.97 -4.45 31.24
N MET A 364 10.34 -5.32 30.30
CA MET A 364 11.18 -4.93 29.16
C MET A 364 10.47 -3.90 28.27
N TYR A 365 9.15 -4.04 28.04
CA TYR A 365 8.37 -3.05 27.33
C TYR A 365 8.42 -1.69 28.01
N PHE A 366 8.20 -1.62 29.33
CA PHE A 366 8.25 -0.36 30.06
C PHE A 366 9.67 0.20 30.22
N GLU A 367 10.70 -0.63 30.17
CA GLU A 367 12.08 -0.15 30.06
C GLU A 367 12.29 0.60 28.73
N LYS A 368 11.73 0.10 27.63
CA LYS A 368 11.72 0.82 26.35
C LYS A 368 10.95 2.14 26.44
N VAL A 369 9.75 2.12 27.02
CA VAL A 369 8.94 3.34 27.21
C VAL A 369 9.71 4.36 28.05
N LYS A 370 10.36 3.93 29.13
CA LYS A 370 11.19 4.81 29.96
C LYS A 370 12.34 5.45 29.16
N LEU A 371 13.12 4.65 28.43
CA LEU A 371 14.18 5.16 27.56
C LEU A 371 13.62 6.08 26.47
N TYR A 372 12.40 5.82 26.02
CA TYR A 372 11.69 6.72 25.14
C TYR A 372 11.37 8.05 25.84
N GLU A 373 10.64 8.07 26.94
CA GLU A 373 10.24 9.31 27.62
C GLU A 373 11.43 10.15 28.11
N GLU A 374 12.54 9.52 28.51
CA GLU A 374 13.75 10.23 28.98
C GLU A 374 14.53 10.93 27.85
N TYR A 375 14.39 10.48 26.60
CA TYR A 375 15.14 11.06 25.49
C TYR A 375 14.40 12.25 24.87
N GLN A 376 14.99 13.45 25.01
CA GLN A 376 14.49 14.66 24.35
C GLN A 376 14.61 14.53 22.83
N ARG A 377 13.50 14.17 22.18
CA ARG A 377 13.43 13.93 20.74
C ARG A 377 13.06 15.19 19.97
N SER A 378 13.70 15.38 18.82
CA SER A 378 13.16 16.22 17.75
C SER A 378 11.94 15.55 17.11
N PRO A 379 10.98 16.30 16.53
CA PRO A 379 9.83 15.76 15.81
C PRO A 379 10.23 15.19 14.43
N THR A 380 11.19 14.27 14.41
CA THR A 380 11.70 13.62 13.21
C THR A 380 10.81 12.46 12.79
N ILE A 381 10.52 12.38 11.50
CA ILE A 381 9.77 11.29 10.89
C ILE A 381 10.55 10.72 9.72
N LEU A 382 10.79 9.40 9.71
CA LEU A 382 11.33 8.70 8.55
C LEU A 382 10.21 8.00 7.81
N VAL A 383 10.03 8.32 6.52
CA VAL A 383 9.04 7.66 5.67
C VAL A 383 9.77 6.82 4.62
N ILE A 384 9.40 5.55 4.56
CA ILE A 384 10.03 4.51 3.75
C ILE A 384 9.02 4.01 2.72
N GLY A 385 9.42 3.90 1.46
CA GLY A 385 8.52 3.44 0.39
C GLY A 385 9.25 2.91 -0.84
N GLY A 386 8.72 1.83 -1.41
CA GLY A 386 9.26 1.17 -2.62
C GLY A 386 8.18 0.71 -3.58
N TYR A 387 8.16 -0.57 -3.94
CA TYR A 387 7.35 -1.13 -5.03
C TYR A 387 6.32 -2.17 -4.52
N PRO A 388 5.40 -1.80 -3.60
CA PRO A 388 4.48 -2.76 -2.99
C PRO A 388 3.35 -3.26 -3.92
N PHE A 389 3.37 -2.99 -5.23
CA PHE A 389 2.33 -3.46 -6.16
C PHE A 389 2.85 -3.77 -7.58
N ALA A 390 4.18 -3.88 -7.76
CA ALA A 390 4.81 -4.08 -9.08
C ALA A 390 4.36 -3.08 -10.18
N MET A 391 3.85 -1.91 -9.80
CA MET A 391 3.39 -0.89 -10.74
C MET A 391 4.56 -0.06 -11.28
N ALA A 392 4.38 0.50 -12.49
CA ALA A 392 5.43 1.29 -13.14
C ALA A 392 5.87 2.51 -12.31
N PRO A 393 4.98 3.31 -11.69
CA PRO A 393 5.36 4.20 -10.61
C PRO A 393 5.48 3.43 -9.27
N PRO A 394 6.55 3.64 -8.48
CA PRO A 394 6.65 3.07 -7.13
C PRO A 394 5.53 3.64 -6.25
N VAL A 395 4.45 2.89 -6.07
CA VAL A 395 3.27 3.33 -5.30
C VAL A 395 3.64 3.74 -3.88
N GLY A 396 4.63 3.06 -3.27
CA GLY A 396 5.13 3.44 -1.95
C GLY A 396 5.65 4.88 -1.95
N GLU A 397 6.52 5.22 -2.90
CA GLU A 397 7.08 6.57 -3.03
C GLU A 397 6.05 7.62 -3.49
N ALA A 398 5.11 7.23 -4.35
CA ALA A 398 3.99 8.08 -4.75
C ALA A 398 3.06 8.37 -3.55
N GLY A 399 2.93 7.42 -2.62
CA GLY A 399 2.28 7.61 -1.32
C GLY A 399 2.97 8.64 -0.42
N ILE A 400 4.31 8.60 -0.36
CA ILE A 400 5.11 9.63 0.34
C ILE A 400 4.88 11.02 -0.27
N SER A 401 4.77 11.10 -1.61
CA SER A 401 4.43 12.33 -2.29
C SER A 401 3.02 12.82 -1.93
N THR A 402 2.05 11.90 -1.79
CA THR A 402 0.70 12.23 -1.28
C THR A 402 0.75 12.80 0.13
N TYR A 403 1.59 12.27 1.03
CA TYR A 403 1.79 12.82 2.37
C TYR A 403 2.28 14.28 2.32
N SER A 404 3.25 14.55 1.45
CA SER A 404 3.85 15.88 1.27
C SER A 404 2.87 16.87 0.65
N VAL A 405 2.29 16.52 -0.50
CA VAL A 405 1.58 17.44 -1.40
C VAL A 405 0.12 17.58 -1.02
N LYS A 406 -0.56 16.47 -0.69
CA LYS A 406 -2.01 16.47 -0.38
C LYS A 406 -2.24 16.78 1.09
N LEU A 407 -1.55 16.09 1.99
CA LEU A 407 -1.81 16.19 3.42
C LEU A 407 -1.00 17.30 4.11
N GLY A 408 0.12 17.72 3.52
CA GLY A 408 0.96 18.78 4.08
C GLY A 408 1.64 18.41 5.39
N ILE A 409 1.77 17.12 5.72
CA ILE A 409 2.18 16.65 7.05
C ILE A 409 3.60 17.11 7.44
N PHE A 410 4.47 17.31 6.45
CA PHE A 410 5.88 17.62 6.67
C PHE A 410 6.16 19.09 6.99
N ARG A 411 5.13 19.94 7.03
CA ARG A 411 5.30 21.36 7.39
C ARG A 411 5.73 21.53 8.85
N ASN A 412 5.22 20.70 9.74
CA ASN A 412 5.43 20.82 11.19
C ASN A 412 6.32 19.70 11.76
N LEU A 413 6.90 18.87 10.90
CA LEU A 413 7.77 17.73 11.27
C LEU A 413 9.11 17.85 10.53
N GLU A 414 10.09 17.04 10.92
CA GLU A 414 11.38 16.94 10.24
C GLU A 414 11.46 15.63 9.43
N PRO A 415 11.05 15.64 8.14
CA PRO A 415 11.01 14.42 7.35
C PRO A 415 12.39 13.94 6.93
N GLN A 416 12.55 12.62 6.95
CA GLN A 416 13.61 11.87 6.30
C GLN A 416 12.96 10.85 5.36
N PHE A 417 13.67 10.49 4.28
CA PHE A 417 13.13 9.60 3.27
C PHE A 417 14.10 8.44 3.01
N MET A 418 13.54 7.24 2.95
CA MET A 418 14.24 6.04 2.47
C MET A 418 13.45 5.47 1.29
N THR A 419 13.93 5.71 0.07
CA THR A 419 13.23 5.34 -1.16
C THR A 419 14.17 4.61 -2.13
N ARG A 420 13.60 3.80 -3.03
CA ARG A 420 14.39 3.08 -4.05
C ARG A 420 15.00 4.09 -5.03
N VAL A 421 14.28 5.16 -5.36
CA VAL A 421 14.77 6.27 -6.22
C VAL A 421 15.96 7.02 -5.60
N LEU A 422 16.02 7.17 -4.27
CA LEU A 422 17.19 7.78 -3.61
C LEU A 422 18.36 6.79 -3.42
N GLY A 423 18.14 5.51 -3.65
CA GLY A 423 19.16 4.47 -3.53
C GLY A 423 19.57 4.11 -2.11
N ASN A 424 18.90 4.68 -1.13
CA ASN A 424 19.14 4.41 0.28
C ASN A 424 18.17 3.38 0.86
N TYR A 425 17.10 2.99 0.13
CA TYR A 425 16.24 1.87 0.50
C TYR A 425 16.80 0.55 -0.04
N THR A 426 17.69 -0.06 0.73
CA THR A 426 18.21 -1.41 0.50
C THR A 426 17.84 -2.30 1.68
N ARG A 427 17.90 -3.62 1.50
CA ARG A 427 17.70 -4.57 2.61
C ARG A 427 18.62 -4.27 3.79
N GLU A 428 19.90 -4.00 3.55
CA GLU A 428 20.89 -3.73 4.60
C GLU A 428 20.57 -2.42 5.35
N ASN A 429 20.21 -1.36 4.62
CA ASN A 429 19.84 -0.09 5.25
C ASN A 429 18.53 -0.19 6.05
N PHE A 430 17.54 -0.90 5.51
CA PHE A 430 16.28 -1.16 6.20
C PHE A 430 16.52 -2.02 7.45
N ARG A 431 17.25 -3.12 7.33
CA ARG A 431 17.55 -4.04 8.43
C ARG A 431 18.36 -3.34 9.53
N SER A 432 19.40 -2.58 9.18
CA SER A 432 20.21 -1.85 10.17
C SER A 432 19.40 -0.79 10.93
N LEU A 433 18.37 -0.18 10.34
CA LEU A 433 17.45 0.73 11.05
C LEU A 433 16.75 0.03 12.23
N PHE A 434 16.38 -1.24 12.09
CA PHE A 434 15.66 -1.99 13.12
C PHE A 434 16.55 -2.79 14.06
N LEU A 435 17.77 -3.14 13.65
CA LEU A 435 18.65 -4.00 14.46
C LEU A 435 19.79 -3.24 15.16
N GLU A 436 20.32 -2.17 14.56
CA GLU A 436 21.62 -1.60 14.93
C GLU A 436 21.59 -0.10 15.18
N LYS A 437 20.93 0.67 14.30
CA LYS A 437 20.96 2.13 14.29
C LYS A 437 19.95 2.73 15.26
N GLU A 438 20.26 3.95 15.71
CA GLU A 438 19.29 4.78 16.41
C GLU A 438 18.15 5.21 15.48
N GLN A 439 16.94 5.32 16.04
CA GLN A 439 15.71 5.56 15.29
C GLN A 439 15.22 7.02 15.44
N PRO A 440 14.55 7.57 14.41
CA PRO A 440 13.79 8.81 14.55
C PRO A 440 12.59 8.61 15.48
N ALA A 441 11.91 9.70 15.85
CA ALA A 441 10.76 9.61 16.75
C ALA A 441 9.62 8.75 16.16
N TRP A 442 9.44 8.81 14.84
CA TRP A 442 8.42 8.10 14.10
C TRP A 442 8.99 7.51 12.81
N ILE A 443 8.65 6.25 12.52
CA ILE A 443 9.00 5.55 11.28
C ILE A 443 7.69 5.13 10.61
N THR A 444 7.52 5.43 9.33
CA THR A 444 6.41 4.92 8.52
C THR A 444 6.96 4.07 7.39
N VAL A 445 6.57 2.80 7.36
CA VAL A 445 6.97 1.82 6.34
C VAL A 445 5.82 1.57 5.38
N ILE A 446 6.04 1.79 4.08
CA ILE A 446 5.10 1.42 3.01
C ILE A 446 5.74 0.30 2.19
N ALA A 447 5.34 -0.94 2.48
CA ALA A 447 5.94 -2.15 1.89
C ALA A 447 4.90 -3.30 1.88
N HIS A 448 5.28 -4.49 1.42
CA HIS A 448 4.48 -5.68 1.68
C HIS A 448 4.71 -6.19 3.11
N GLY A 449 3.73 -6.93 3.61
CA GLY A 449 3.82 -7.69 4.84
C GLY A 449 3.34 -9.12 4.60
N SER A 450 4.03 -10.07 5.21
CA SER A 450 3.60 -11.47 5.29
C SER A 450 2.87 -11.78 6.62
N GLY A 451 2.92 -10.85 7.57
CA GLY A 451 2.57 -11.05 8.96
C GLY A 451 3.80 -11.11 9.84
N ASN A 452 4.75 -12.00 9.53
CA ASN A 452 6.00 -12.14 10.30
C ASN A 452 7.22 -11.50 9.62
N SER A 453 7.08 -10.86 8.46
CA SER A 453 8.15 -10.10 7.83
C SER A 453 7.66 -8.91 7.01
N TRP A 454 8.53 -7.92 6.84
CA TRP A 454 8.39 -6.94 5.77
C TRP A 454 9.13 -7.44 4.53
N ALA A 455 8.50 -7.26 3.38
CA ALA A 455 9.08 -7.58 2.08
C ALA A 455 8.78 -6.46 1.08
N ASP A 456 9.58 -6.37 0.04
CA ASP A 456 9.31 -5.47 -1.07
C ASP A 456 9.84 -6.08 -2.37
N LEU A 457 9.40 -5.53 -3.49
CA LEU A 457 9.91 -5.92 -4.79
C LEU A 457 11.23 -5.19 -5.07
N VAL A 458 12.19 -5.96 -5.58
CA VAL A 458 13.48 -5.48 -6.06
C VAL A 458 13.76 -6.19 -7.37
N TYR A 459 14.34 -5.51 -8.36
CA TYR A 459 14.86 -6.25 -9.50
C TYR A 459 16.19 -6.88 -9.13
N ASN A 460 16.34 -8.11 -9.61
CA ASN A 460 17.49 -8.93 -9.35
C ASN A 460 18.27 -9.08 -10.65
N GLU A 461 19.45 -8.48 -10.70
CA GLU A 461 20.32 -8.49 -11.89
C GLU A 461 20.78 -9.89 -12.28
N THR A 462 20.89 -10.81 -11.31
CA THR A 462 21.36 -12.18 -11.55
C THR A 462 20.37 -12.97 -12.40
N VAL A 463 19.07 -12.77 -12.16
CA VAL A 463 17.98 -13.47 -12.85
C VAL A 463 17.23 -12.58 -13.84
N ASN A 464 17.65 -11.31 -13.97
CA ASN A 464 17.08 -10.31 -14.86
C ASN A 464 15.55 -10.17 -14.75
N MET A 465 15.02 -10.20 -13.52
CA MET A 465 13.58 -10.13 -13.24
C MET A 465 13.31 -9.43 -11.90
N ILE A 466 12.08 -8.95 -11.72
CA ILE A 466 11.59 -8.45 -10.43
C ILE A 466 11.37 -9.65 -9.50
N THR A 467 11.94 -9.58 -8.31
CA THR A 467 11.88 -10.62 -7.28
C THR A 467 11.46 -10.04 -5.93
N TRP A 468 11.04 -10.92 -5.04
CA TRP A 468 10.74 -10.58 -3.65
C TRP A 468 12.01 -10.54 -2.81
N GLU A 469 12.19 -9.45 -2.06
CA GLU A 469 13.24 -9.29 -1.08
C GLU A 469 12.63 -9.18 0.32
N GLU A 470 12.95 -10.14 1.19
CA GLU A 470 12.62 -10.02 2.62
C GLU A 470 13.56 -9.01 3.28
N LEU A 471 12.99 -7.94 3.84
CA LEU A 471 13.74 -6.83 4.42
C LEU A 471 14.20 -7.17 5.85
N VAL A 472 13.25 -7.51 6.71
CA VAL A 472 13.48 -7.98 8.09
C VAL A 472 12.24 -8.73 8.58
N ASN A 473 12.45 -9.75 9.43
CA ASN A 473 11.40 -10.60 9.98
C ASN A 473 11.31 -10.52 11.51
N ALA A 474 10.25 -11.10 12.07
CA ALA A 474 9.93 -11.09 13.49
C ALA A 474 11.03 -11.76 14.35
N THR A 475 11.64 -12.83 13.85
CA THR A 475 12.76 -13.51 14.53
C THR A 475 13.96 -12.59 14.66
N ASP A 476 14.34 -11.90 13.59
CA ASP A 476 15.42 -10.91 13.64
C ASP A 476 15.13 -9.79 14.65
N LEU A 477 13.88 -9.32 14.71
CA LEU A 477 13.45 -8.26 15.64
C LEU A 477 13.42 -8.70 17.12
N LEU A 478 13.27 -10.00 17.40
CA LEU A 478 13.28 -10.53 18.76
C LEU A 478 14.69 -10.91 19.22
N GLU A 479 15.47 -11.55 18.34
CA GLU A 479 16.74 -12.18 18.72
C GLU A 479 17.95 -11.27 18.48
N LYS A 480 17.88 -10.37 17.50
CA LYS A 480 19.04 -9.60 17.03
C LYS A 480 18.93 -8.11 17.26
N SER A 481 17.76 -7.62 17.67
CA SER A 481 17.61 -6.20 17.99
C SER A 481 18.40 -5.87 19.26
N ALA A 482 19.40 -5.01 19.15
CA ALA A 482 20.15 -4.54 20.30
C ALA A 482 19.30 -3.57 21.14
N LYS A 483 19.55 -3.55 22.45
CA LYS A 483 19.06 -2.49 23.34
C LYS A 483 19.66 -1.16 22.89
N ARG A 484 18.80 -0.13 22.72
CA ARG A 484 19.15 1.17 22.16
C ARG A 484 18.57 2.31 22.98
N THR A 485 19.20 3.48 22.89
CA THR A 485 18.76 4.68 23.63
C THR A 485 17.69 5.46 22.87
N LYS A 486 17.65 5.39 21.53
CA LYS A 486 16.67 6.05 20.67
C LYS A 486 15.93 5.01 19.83
N ILE A 487 14.79 4.61 20.35
CA ILE A 487 13.79 3.80 19.67
C ILE A 487 12.61 4.68 19.24
N GLY A 488 12.02 4.39 18.09
CA GLY A 488 10.92 5.15 17.50
C GLY A 488 9.59 4.42 17.58
N VAL A 489 8.50 5.16 17.36
CA VAL A 489 7.19 4.58 17.02
C VAL A 489 7.27 4.05 15.59
N VAL A 490 6.85 2.81 15.38
CA VAL A 490 6.84 2.21 14.05
C VAL A 490 5.41 2.12 13.55
N THR A 491 5.16 2.65 12.37
CA THR A 491 3.89 2.51 11.67
C THR A 491 4.15 1.82 10.34
N SER A 492 3.28 0.89 9.93
CA SER A 492 3.45 0.29 8.62
C SER A 492 2.16 0.00 7.89
N VAL A 493 2.17 0.38 6.62
CA VAL A 493 1.25 -0.10 5.59
C VAL A 493 1.85 -1.39 5.05
N ALA A 494 1.54 -2.51 5.73
CA ALA A 494 2.02 -3.84 5.39
C ALA A 494 1.01 -4.88 5.90
N CYS A 495 0.64 -5.84 5.05
CA CYS A 495 -0.42 -6.81 5.35
C CYS A 495 -0.05 -7.69 6.55
N MET A 496 -1.02 -7.89 7.45
CA MET A 496 -0.97 -8.80 8.61
C MET A 496 0.14 -8.55 9.63
N ASN A 497 1.03 -7.58 9.39
CA ASN A 497 2.16 -7.30 10.29
C ASN A 497 1.69 -6.81 11.66
N GLY A 498 0.45 -6.33 11.80
CA GLY A 498 -0.19 -6.01 13.07
C GLY A 498 -1.09 -7.11 13.63
N ALA A 499 -1.05 -8.34 13.11
CA ALA A 499 -1.86 -9.45 13.61
C ALA A 499 -1.42 -9.85 15.03
N TRP A 500 -2.36 -9.93 15.96
CA TRP A 500 -2.11 -10.22 17.37
C TRP A 500 -3.03 -11.28 17.95
N ASP A 501 -3.98 -11.79 17.15
CA ASP A 501 -5.01 -12.76 17.50
C ASP A 501 -4.65 -14.20 17.10
N PHE A 502 -3.37 -14.47 16.83
CA PHE A 502 -2.91 -15.76 16.33
C PHE A 502 -3.05 -16.91 17.34
N ASP A 503 -3.32 -16.61 18.61
CA ASP A 503 -3.68 -17.59 19.65
C ASP A 503 -5.17 -17.94 19.67
N LEU A 504 -6.02 -17.12 19.03
CA LEU A 504 -7.43 -17.44 18.76
C LEU A 504 -7.64 -18.02 17.37
N VAL A 505 -7.04 -17.39 16.35
CA VAL A 505 -7.22 -17.72 14.94
C VAL A 505 -5.84 -17.91 14.30
N PRO A 506 -5.39 -19.16 14.10
CA PRO A 506 -4.13 -19.43 13.44
C PRO A 506 -4.10 -18.85 12.02
N SER A 507 -3.02 -18.17 11.68
CA SER A 507 -2.83 -17.61 10.34
C SER A 507 -2.35 -18.69 9.36
N PRO A 508 -2.97 -18.82 8.17
CA PRO A 508 -2.42 -19.66 7.11
C PRO A 508 -1.24 -19.01 6.37
N TRP A 509 -0.97 -17.71 6.63
CA TRP A 509 -0.01 -16.91 5.86
C TRP A 509 1.38 -16.81 6.50
N PHE A 510 1.47 -16.96 7.82
CA PHE A 510 2.73 -16.83 8.54
C PHE A 510 2.74 -17.62 9.83
N SER A 511 3.95 -17.99 10.26
CA SER A 511 4.18 -18.52 11.60
C SER A 511 4.31 -17.35 12.58
N PRO A 512 3.49 -17.28 13.65
CA PRO A 512 3.62 -16.26 14.68
C PRO A 512 5.02 -16.25 15.33
N PRO A 513 5.45 -15.12 15.93
CA PRO A 513 4.69 -13.89 16.08
C PRO A 513 4.70 -12.99 14.83
N SER A 514 3.80 -12.02 14.79
CA SER A 514 3.83 -10.97 13.77
C SER A 514 4.95 -9.96 14.01
N VAL A 515 5.28 -9.16 13.00
CA VAL A 515 6.25 -8.05 13.10
C VAL A 515 5.87 -7.06 14.21
N GLY A 516 4.60 -6.68 14.29
CA GLY A 516 4.10 -5.74 15.28
C GLY A 516 4.16 -6.30 16.70
N TRP A 517 3.86 -7.58 16.87
CA TRP A 517 4.07 -8.27 18.14
C TRP A 517 5.56 -8.29 18.50
N ALA A 518 6.44 -8.60 17.55
CA ALA A 518 7.89 -8.62 17.74
C ALA A 518 8.48 -7.23 18.05
N ILE A 519 7.91 -6.14 17.53
CA ILE A 519 8.31 -4.77 17.90
C ILE A 519 7.88 -4.45 19.32
N ALA A 520 6.64 -4.79 19.71
CA ALA A 520 6.17 -4.59 21.07
C ALA A 520 6.98 -5.41 22.07
N ALA A 521 7.30 -6.68 21.76
CA ALA A 521 8.04 -7.57 22.64
C ALA A 521 9.58 -7.47 22.52
N GLY A 522 10.15 -6.96 21.44
CA GLY A 522 11.60 -6.87 21.20
C GLY A 522 12.14 -5.44 21.29
N TRP A 523 13.36 -5.19 20.82
CA TRP A 523 13.97 -3.85 20.81
C TRP A 523 13.86 -3.13 19.47
N GLY A 524 13.12 -3.66 18.50
CA GLY A 524 12.92 -3.11 17.16
C GLY A 524 12.20 -1.75 17.09
N GLY A 525 11.48 -1.37 18.14
CA GLY A 525 10.76 -0.10 18.29
C GLY A 525 10.06 -0.03 19.65
N VAL A 526 9.48 1.14 19.99
CA VAL A 526 8.76 1.31 21.27
C VAL A 526 7.27 0.93 21.19
N ALA A 527 6.67 1.09 20.03
CA ALA A 527 5.27 0.78 19.76
C ALA A 527 5.11 0.51 18.26
N TYR A 528 4.05 -0.22 17.91
CA TYR A 528 3.71 -0.55 16.53
C TYR A 528 2.27 -0.18 16.20
N VAL A 529 2.07 0.49 15.06
CA VAL A 529 0.75 0.73 14.48
C VAL A 529 0.69 0.11 13.08
N GLY A 530 -0.26 -0.78 12.84
CA GLY A 530 -0.37 -1.46 11.54
C GLY A 530 -1.70 -2.17 11.37
N HIS A 531 -1.74 -3.15 10.48
CA HIS A 531 -2.99 -3.84 10.14
C HIS A 531 -2.97 -5.29 10.63
N ALA A 532 -4.04 -5.71 11.31
CA ALA A 532 -4.22 -7.09 11.76
C ALA A 532 -4.46 -8.09 10.62
N ARG A 533 -4.91 -7.60 9.47
CA ARG A 533 -5.16 -8.33 8.22
C ARG A 533 -4.55 -7.56 7.04
N SER A 534 -5.01 -7.82 5.83
CA SER A 534 -4.54 -7.13 4.63
C SER A 534 -4.54 -5.61 4.82
N ALA A 535 -3.41 -4.95 4.58
CA ALA A 535 -3.33 -3.49 4.58
C ALA A 535 -3.83 -2.99 3.21
N PHE A 536 -5.12 -3.14 2.97
CA PHE A 536 -5.70 -2.98 1.64
C PHE A 536 -5.56 -1.53 1.15
N GLU A 537 -5.10 -1.38 -0.09
CA GLU A 537 -5.01 -0.10 -0.78
C GLU A 537 -6.05 -0.06 -1.90
N TRP A 538 -6.69 1.08 -2.08
CA TRP A 538 -7.66 1.27 -3.16
C TRP A 538 -7.43 2.62 -3.81
N PHE A 539 -7.46 2.61 -5.13
CA PHE A 539 -7.08 3.76 -5.93
C PHE A 539 -8.32 4.47 -6.46
N LYS A 540 -8.32 5.79 -6.31
CA LYS A 540 -9.25 6.67 -7.02
C LYS A 540 -8.76 6.87 -8.43
N ILE A 541 -9.67 7.10 -9.36
CA ILE A 541 -9.32 7.41 -10.75
C ILE A 541 -9.25 8.93 -10.89
N PRO A 542 -8.15 9.50 -11.41
CA PRO A 542 -6.92 8.83 -11.87
C PRO A 542 -6.04 8.34 -10.71
N ILE A 543 -5.41 7.17 -10.88
CA ILE A 543 -4.58 6.51 -9.83
C ILE A 543 -3.36 7.36 -9.47
N PHE A 544 -2.75 8.02 -10.45
CA PHE A 544 -1.60 8.90 -10.25
C PHE A 544 -1.93 10.29 -10.79
N ALA A 545 -1.47 11.31 -10.07
CA ALA A 545 -1.52 12.70 -10.47
C ALA A 545 -0.12 13.31 -10.35
N VAL A 546 0.33 14.02 -11.38
CA VAL A 546 1.60 14.74 -11.34
C VAL A 546 1.34 16.19 -10.97
N LYS A 547 1.89 16.64 -9.84
CA LYS A 547 1.76 18.02 -9.38
C LYS A 547 3.13 18.57 -9.05
N ASN A 548 3.52 19.66 -9.72
CA ASN A 548 4.84 20.31 -9.55
C ASN A 548 6.03 19.35 -9.74
N GLY A 549 5.93 18.41 -10.70
CA GLY A 549 6.98 17.42 -10.95
C GLY A 549 7.01 16.25 -9.96
N LEU A 550 6.12 16.20 -8.96
CA LEU A 550 5.96 15.05 -8.06
C LEU A 550 4.80 14.17 -8.51
N VAL A 551 5.05 12.86 -8.63
CA VAL A 551 4.00 11.86 -8.84
C VAL A 551 3.35 11.56 -7.50
N SER A 552 2.10 11.96 -7.34
CA SER A 552 1.26 11.60 -6.19
C SER A 552 0.30 10.49 -6.58
N ALA A 553 0.05 9.55 -5.67
CA ALA A 553 -0.97 8.53 -5.88
C ALA A 553 -2.29 8.98 -5.24
N ASN A 554 -3.38 8.91 -6.00
CA ASN A 554 -4.74 9.16 -5.53
C ASN A 554 -5.27 7.92 -4.81
N ILE A 555 -4.72 7.69 -3.62
CA ILE A 555 -4.97 6.54 -2.75
C ILE A 555 -6.06 6.85 -1.73
N GLY A 556 -6.69 5.80 -1.24
CA GLY A 556 -7.80 5.88 -0.30
C GLY A 556 -7.74 4.86 0.83
N GLY A 557 -6.87 3.86 0.77
CA GLY A 557 -6.77 2.79 1.76
C GLY A 557 -5.73 3.06 2.83
N ALA A 558 -4.97 2.02 3.18
CA ALA A 558 -4.04 2.01 4.30
C ALA A 558 -2.96 3.11 4.20
N ILE A 559 -2.42 3.43 3.02
CA ILE A 559 -1.44 4.51 2.89
C ILE A 559 -2.07 5.85 3.31
N LEU A 560 -3.28 6.16 2.83
CA LEU A 560 -3.93 7.42 3.19
C LEU A 560 -4.20 7.49 4.71
N LEU A 561 -4.67 6.40 5.33
CA LEU A 561 -4.91 6.32 6.76
C LEU A 561 -3.63 6.63 7.57
N HIS A 562 -2.51 5.97 7.26
CA HIS A 562 -1.23 6.20 7.96
C HIS A 562 -0.73 7.63 7.80
N GLY A 563 -0.95 8.25 6.63
CA GLY A 563 -0.71 9.68 6.43
C GLY A 563 -1.54 10.57 7.37
N TYR A 564 -2.80 10.20 7.65
CA TYR A 564 -3.64 10.92 8.60
C TYR A 564 -3.23 10.73 10.07
N LEU A 565 -2.63 9.60 10.43
CA LEU A 565 -2.05 9.41 11.77
C LEU A 565 -0.90 10.40 12.00
N ALA A 566 0.02 10.48 11.04
CA ALA A 566 1.11 11.45 11.07
C ALA A 566 0.59 12.90 11.01
N LYS A 567 -0.50 13.16 10.28
CA LYS A 567 -1.16 14.48 10.25
C LYS A 567 -1.72 14.87 11.62
N ALA A 568 -2.35 13.93 12.34
CA ALA A 568 -2.88 14.20 13.68
C ALA A 568 -1.75 14.59 14.65
N TRP A 569 -0.62 13.89 14.60
CA TRP A 569 0.59 14.29 15.33
C TRP A 569 1.09 15.68 14.92
N ALA A 570 1.30 15.92 13.63
CA ALA A 570 1.73 17.22 13.10
C ALA A 570 0.76 18.37 13.44
N SER A 571 -0.49 18.05 13.78
CA SER A 571 -1.55 19.00 14.18
C SER A 571 -1.69 19.17 15.69
N GLY A 572 -0.81 18.55 16.49
CA GLY A 572 -0.71 18.78 17.92
C GLY A 572 -1.17 17.65 18.83
N ALA A 573 -1.49 16.46 18.31
CA ALA A 573 -1.68 15.28 19.16
C ALA A 573 -0.42 15.03 20.01
N ARG A 574 -0.61 14.80 21.31
CA ARG A 574 0.46 14.73 22.31
C ARG A 574 0.80 13.32 22.74
N THR A 575 -0.12 12.38 22.60
CA THR A 575 0.11 10.95 22.85
C THR A 575 -0.04 10.13 21.58
N LEU A 576 0.55 8.94 21.55
CA LEU A 576 0.42 8.02 20.43
C LEU A 576 -1.04 7.61 20.20
N GLY A 577 -1.80 7.36 21.27
CA GLY A 577 -3.23 7.07 21.20
C GLY A 577 -4.00 8.21 20.55
N GLU A 578 -3.76 9.46 20.95
CA GLU A 578 -4.38 10.61 20.30
C GLU A 578 -4.06 10.69 18.81
N ALA A 579 -2.80 10.50 18.41
CA ALA A 579 -2.40 10.58 17.00
C ALA A 579 -3.07 9.48 16.17
N VAL A 580 -3.13 8.24 16.68
CA VAL A 580 -3.79 7.11 16.01
C VAL A 580 -5.28 7.38 15.84
N TRP A 581 -5.98 7.69 16.91
CA TRP A 581 -7.45 7.75 16.90
C TRP A 581 -8.02 9.06 16.36
N LYS A 582 -7.36 10.20 16.58
CA LYS A 582 -7.71 11.44 15.86
C LYS A 582 -7.39 11.29 14.37
N GLY A 583 -6.31 10.58 14.03
CA GLY A 583 -5.94 10.25 12.65
C GLY A 583 -7.00 9.40 11.93
N THR A 584 -7.55 8.37 12.57
CA THR A 584 -8.64 7.56 11.99
C THR A 584 -9.89 8.41 11.73
N VAL A 585 -10.25 9.31 12.64
CA VAL A 585 -11.38 10.24 12.45
C VAL A 585 -11.14 11.19 11.28
N LEU A 586 -9.93 11.76 11.16
CA LEU A 586 -9.58 12.61 10.01
C LEU A 586 -9.65 11.83 8.69
N TYR A 587 -9.18 10.58 8.69
CA TYR A 587 -9.23 9.70 7.53
C TYR A 587 -10.67 9.35 7.11
N LEU A 588 -11.53 8.97 8.06
CA LEU A 588 -12.92 8.66 7.78
C LEU A 588 -13.66 9.91 7.28
N ASN A 589 -13.44 11.08 7.89
CA ASN A 589 -14.01 12.33 7.41
C ASN A 589 -13.61 12.62 5.95
N ASP A 590 -12.34 12.46 5.58
CA ASP A 590 -11.87 12.70 4.21
C ASP A 590 -12.35 11.63 3.21
N THR A 591 -12.37 10.37 3.64
CA THR A 591 -12.76 9.25 2.78
C THR A 591 -14.26 9.25 2.51
N LEU A 592 -15.06 9.49 3.54
CA LEU A 592 -16.51 9.48 3.44
C LEU A 592 -17.06 10.78 2.83
N SER A 593 -16.36 11.91 2.97
CA SER A 593 -16.75 13.18 2.32
C SER A 593 -16.65 13.15 0.81
N GLN A 594 -15.71 12.38 0.26
CA GLN A 594 -15.43 12.31 -1.17
C GLN A 594 -16.37 11.35 -1.92
N LEU A 595 -17.35 10.77 -1.23
CA LEU A 595 -18.38 9.93 -1.82
C LEU A 595 -19.40 10.78 -2.57
N TYR A 596 -19.24 10.87 -3.90
CA TYR A 596 -20.33 11.31 -4.77
C TYR A 596 -21.45 10.25 -4.73
N PRO A 597 -22.67 10.59 -4.27
CA PRO A 597 -23.77 9.65 -4.13
C PRO A 597 -24.25 9.04 -5.47
N GLU A 598 -23.94 9.69 -6.59
CA GLU A 598 -24.61 9.43 -7.88
C GLU A 598 -23.77 8.62 -8.88
N LEU A 599 -22.46 8.48 -8.67
CA LEU A 599 -21.54 7.89 -9.66
C LEU A 599 -20.61 6.80 -9.12
N SER A 600 -20.61 6.55 -7.82
CA SER A 600 -19.70 5.57 -7.23
C SER A 600 -20.43 4.26 -6.94
N MET A 601 -19.66 3.18 -6.94
CA MET A 601 -19.94 2.00 -6.12
C MET A 601 -19.95 2.39 -4.63
N GLY A 602 -20.77 3.36 -4.21
CA GLY A 602 -20.59 4.15 -2.99
C GLY A 602 -20.65 3.31 -1.72
N GLY A 603 -21.35 2.18 -1.75
CA GLY A 603 -21.30 1.20 -0.66
C GLY A 603 -19.91 0.58 -0.47
N MET A 604 -19.17 0.34 -1.56
CA MET A 604 -17.84 -0.28 -1.53
C MET A 604 -16.81 0.64 -0.86
N THR A 605 -16.78 1.94 -1.19
CA THR A 605 -15.80 2.87 -0.60
C THR A 605 -16.05 3.12 0.89
N VAL A 606 -17.31 3.25 1.32
CA VAL A 606 -17.65 3.31 2.76
C VAL A 606 -17.17 2.05 3.47
N THR A 607 -17.47 0.89 2.89
CA THR A 607 -17.09 -0.41 3.45
C THR A 607 -15.57 -0.53 3.54
N LEU A 608 -14.83 -0.14 2.50
CA LEU A 608 -13.37 -0.16 2.50
C LEU A 608 -12.78 0.80 3.54
N GLY A 609 -13.31 2.02 3.67
CA GLY A 609 -12.87 2.96 4.70
C GLY A 609 -13.04 2.41 6.13
N HIS A 610 -14.20 1.81 6.42
CA HIS A 610 -14.43 1.14 7.70
C HIS A 610 -13.53 -0.08 7.88
N THR A 611 -13.40 -0.94 6.86
CA THR A 611 -12.50 -2.10 6.86
C THR A 611 -11.07 -1.68 7.22
N THR A 612 -10.52 -0.67 6.55
CA THR A 612 -9.15 -0.18 6.76
C THR A 612 -8.95 0.32 8.19
N VAL A 613 -9.93 1.00 8.79
CA VAL A 613 -9.87 1.48 10.18
C VAL A 613 -10.03 0.35 11.19
N LEU A 614 -10.96 -0.58 10.96
CA LEU A 614 -11.19 -1.71 11.87
C LEU A 614 -10.01 -2.68 11.90
N GLN A 615 -9.23 -2.77 10.82
CA GLN A 615 -7.98 -3.52 10.78
C GLN A 615 -6.83 -2.85 11.53
N LEU A 616 -6.90 -1.54 11.76
CA LEU A 616 -5.82 -0.80 12.38
C LEU A 616 -5.66 -1.23 13.84
N THR A 617 -4.43 -1.54 14.22
CA THR A 617 -4.08 -1.94 15.58
C THR A 617 -2.97 -1.05 16.13
N LEU A 618 -3.10 -0.67 17.40
CA LEU A 618 -2.04 -0.03 18.18
C LEU A 618 -1.49 -1.04 19.19
N LEU A 619 -0.33 -1.61 18.90
CA LEU A 619 0.41 -2.51 19.78
C LEU A 619 1.46 -1.70 20.56
N GLY A 620 1.08 -1.29 21.77
CA GLY A 620 1.86 -0.42 22.64
C GLY A 620 0.98 0.40 23.59
N ASP A 621 1.63 1.22 24.39
CA ASP A 621 1.02 2.16 25.32
C ASP A 621 0.41 3.36 24.56
N PRO A 622 -0.91 3.61 24.70
CA PRO A 622 -1.56 4.76 24.07
C PRO A 622 -1.16 6.10 24.70
N LEU A 623 -0.55 6.14 25.89
CA LEU A 623 -0.07 7.37 26.53
C LEU A 623 1.31 7.83 26.04
N LEU A 624 2.05 6.96 25.36
CA LEU A 624 3.40 7.25 24.89
C LEU A 624 3.48 8.66 24.29
N SER A 625 4.31 9.52 24.88
CA SER A 625 4.38 10.92 24.50
C SER A 625 4.91 11.07 23.08
N LEU A 626 4.37 12.00 22.31
CA LEU A 626 4.93 12.36 21.01
C LEU A 626 5.68 13.69 21.12
N PRO A 627 6.85 13.83 20.48
CA PRO A 627 7.58 15.10 20.48
C PRO A 627 6.71 16.22 19.94
N ALA A 628 6.81 17.41 20.53
CA ALA A 628 6.05 18.56 20.07
C ALA A 628 6.39 18.85 18.59
N PRO A 629 5.37 19.07 17.73
CA PRO A 629 5.61 19.56 16.38
C PRO A 629 6.38 20.88 16.38
N LEU A 630 7.05 21.18 15.27
CA LEU A 630 7.77 22.44 15.10
C LEU A 630 6.80 23.64 15.27
N PRO A 631 7.19 24.69 16.01
CA PRO A 631 6.31 25.83 16.30
C PRO A 631 6.01 26.68 15.06
N GLU A 632 6.96 26.76 14.13
CA GLU A 632 6.79 27.45 12.85
C GLU A 632 6.84 26.44 11.69
N PRO A 633 5.82 26.40 10.82
CA PRO A 633 5.82 25.56 9.63
C PRO A 633 7.04 25.86 8.75
N LYS A 634 7.90 24.87 8.49
CA LYS A 634 8.94 25.02 7.47
C LYS A 634 8.25 25.12 6.10
N PRO A 635 8.65 26.06 5.22
CA PRO A 635 8.15 26.06 3.85
C PRO A 635 8.47 24.70 3.21
N ALA A 636 7.50 24.14 2.49
CA ALA A 636 7.73 22.89 1.77
C ALA A 636 8.97 23.07 0.87
N PRO A 637 9.88 22.09 0.81
CA PRO A 637 11.10 22.22 0.00
C PRO A 637 10.74 22.56 -1.45
N ASN A 638 11.29 23.65 -1.97
CA ASN A 638 11.10 24.06 -3.37
C ASN A 638 11.87 23.10 -4.28
N VAL A 639 11.16 22.27 -5.03
CA VAL A 639 11.74 21.45 -6.10
C VAL A 639 11.82 22.31 -7.37
N THR A 640 13.01 22.82 -7.69
CA THR A 640 13.26 23.51 -8.97
C THR A 640 13.69 22.52 -10.05
N LEU A 641 12.89 22.40 -11.10
CA LEU A 641 13.23 21.62 -12.30
C LEU A 641 14.24 22.39 -13.16
N SER A 642 15.37 21.77 -13.53
CA SER A 642 16.41 22.39 -14.36
C SER A 642 16.26 22.03 -15.85
N ARG A 643 16.09 23.06 -16.69
CA ARG A 643 16.15 23.11 -18.18
C ARG A 643 15.31 22.10 -18.98
N PHE A 644 14.17 22.55 -19.50
CA PHE A 644 13.35 21.86 -20.52
C PHE A 644 12.97 22.83 -21.66
N PHE A 645 12.53 22.32 -22.82
CA PHE A 645 12.23 23.13 -24.01
C PHE A 645 10.87 23.84 -23.93
N LYS A 646 9.80 23.14 -23.51
CA LYS A 646 8.47 23.74 -23.33
C LYS A 646 7.66 22.99 -22.27
N LEU A 647 6.84 23.71 -21.50
CA LEU A 647 5.80 23.13 -20.66
C LEU A 647 4.54 22.90 -21.50
N PHE A 648 4.10 21.65 -21.59
CA PHE A 648 2.84 21.25 -22.22
C PHE A 648 1.76 21.06 -21.18
N ASP A 649 0.49 21.22 -21.56
CA ASP A 649 -0.61 20.83 -20.68
C ASP A 649 -0.66 19.30 -20.57
N ALA A 650 -0.63 18.75 -19.36
CA ALA A 650 -0.60 17.31 -19.14
C ALA A 650 -1.89 16.63 -19.65
N SER A 651 -2.99 17.40 -19.73
CA SER A 651 -4.27 17.01 -20.36
C SER A 651 -4.17 16.73 -21.86
N VAL A 652 -3.01 16.99 -22.49
CA VAL A 652 -2.77 16.76 -23.92
C VAL A 652 -2.15 15.39 -24.19
N LEU A 653 -1.39 14.81 -23.25
CA LEU A 653 -0.75 13.49 -23.38
C LEU A 653 -1.54 12.35 -22.71
N TYR A 654 -2.50 12.73 -21.88
CA TYR A 654 -3.43 11.84 -21.21
C TYR A 654 -4.82 12.41 -21.44
N MET A 655 -5.86 11.57 -21.52
CA MET A 655 -7.24 12.04 -21.77
C MET A 655 -7.57 13.28 -20.91
N PRO A 656 -8.07 14.40 -21.51
CA PRO A 656 -8.13 15.73 -20.90
C PRO A 656 -9.08 15.88 -19.71
N LEU A 657 -9.76 14.80 -19.31
CA LEU A 657 -10.57 14.74 -18.10
C LEU A 657 -9.77 14.32 -16.85
N TYR A 658 -8.48 13.96 -16.98
CA TYR A 658 -7.81 13.14 -15.96
C TYR A 658 -6.39 13.56 -15.56
N VAL A 659 -5.84 14.66 -16.07
CA VAL A 659 -4.57 15.22 -15.58
C VAL A 659 -4.61 16.74 -15.68
N GLU A 660 -4.37 17.43 -14.57
CA GLU A 660 -4.20 18.89 -14.54
C GLU A 660 -2.73 19.23 -14.28
N GLY A 661 -2.22 20.25 -14.96
CA GLY A 661 -0.88 20.76 -14.75
C GLY A 661 -0.05 20.79 -16.02
N LYS A 662 1.24 21.11 -15.88
CA LYS A 662 2.16 21.22 -17.00
C LYS A 662 3.26 20.17 -16.94
N MET A 663 3.50 19.46 -18.04
CA MET A 663 4.58 18.49 -18.20
C MET A 663 5.69 19.07 -19.09
N PRO A 664 6.97 18.95 -18.72
CA PRO A 664 8.07 19.39 -19.57
C PRO A 664 8.27 18.45 -20.77
N ILE A 665 8.35 19.01 -21.98
CA ILE A 665 8.76 18.33 -23.20
C ILE A 665 10.17 18.80 -23.58
N TYR A 666 11.01 17.86 -23.99
CA TYR A 666 12.34 18.11 -24.53
C TYR A 666 12.29 17.95 -26.05
N LYS A 667 12.61 19.02 -26.80
CA LYS A 667 12.74 18.97 -28.26
C LYS A 667 14.22 18.87 -28.62
N PRO A 668 14.72 17.74 -29.14
CA PRO A 668 16.08 17.71 -29.67
C PRO A 668 16.07 18.46 -31.01
N GLY A 669 16.81 19.56 -31.07
CA GLY A 669 16.84 20.44 -32.25
C GLY A 669 18.19 20.56 -32.94
N TYR A 670 19.27 19.97 -32.41
CA TYR A 670 20.61 20.11 -32.98
C TYR A 670 21.48 18.89 -32.68
N THR A 671 22.51 18.70 -33.52
CA THR A 671 23.66 17.82 -33.26
C THR A 671 24.37 18.30 -32.00
N GLU A 672 23.85 17.96 -30.83
CA GLU A 672 24.51 18.27 -29.58
C GLU A 672 25.03 17.02 -28.90
N SER A 673 26.12 17.25 -28.20
CA SER A 673 26.78 16.27 -27.36
C SER A 673 25.97 16.14 -26.09
N LEU A 674 25.51 14.94 -25.75
CA LEU A 674 24.96 14.69 -24.42
C LEU A 674 26.13 14.79 -23.42
N VAL A 675 26.21 15.88 -22.67
CA VAL A 675 27.20 16.06 -21.61
C VAL A 675 26.63 15.45 -20.34
N VAL A 676 27.11 14.26 -19.98
CA VAL A 676 26.79 13.63 -18.70
C VAL A 676 27.92 13.92 -17.73
N ALA A 677 27.62 14.65 -16.65
CA ALA A 677 28.54 14.89 -15.54
C ALA A 677 28.05 14.10 -14.32
N GLY A 678 28.87 13.21 -13.80
CA GLY A 678 28.53 12.41 -12.62
C GLY A 678 29.75 11.72 -12.04
N ASP A 679 29.86 11.74 -10.72
CA ASP A 679 30.95 11.12 -9.97
C ASP A 679 30.79 9.59 -9.99
N GLY A 680 31.77 8.81 -10.46
CA GLY A 680 31.77 7.35 -10.41
C GLY A 680 30.64 6.64 -11.18
N VAL A 681 30.14 7.22 -12.27
CA VAL A 681 29.12 6.60 -13.13
C VAL A 681 29.82 5.71 -14.17
N LYS A 682 29.51 4.41 -14.18
CA LYS A 682 29.78 3.54 -15.33
C LYS A 682 28.60 3.65 -16.28
N LEU A 683 28.76 4.37 -17.39
CA LEU A 683 27.74 4.43 -18.44
C LEU A 683 27.92 3.26 -19.40
N ALA A 684 26.85 2.50 -19.59
CA ALA A 684 26.69 1.60 -20.72
C ALA A 684 26.00 2.40 -21.85
N SER A 685 26.77 2.92 -22.82
CA SER A 685 26.15 3.41 -24.04
C SER A 685 25.81 2.22 -24.92
N VAL A 686 24.53 2.01 -25.23
CA VAL A 686 24.12 1.07 -26.28
C VAL A 686 24.15 1.85 -27.59
N ALA A 687 25.23 1.71 -28.35
CA ALA A 687 25.18 2.07 -29.76
C ALA A 687 24.46 0.93 -30.49
N VAL A 688 23.24 1.18 -30.94
CA VAL A 688 22.53 0.24 -31.81
C VAL A 688 22.99 0.52 -33.23
N GLU A 689 24.05 -0.16 -33.67
CA GLU A 689 24.43 -0.19 -35.07
C GLU A 689 23.82 -1.45 -35.69
N ARG A 690 22.91 -1.29 -36.66
CA ARG A 690 22.23 -2.41 -37.30
C ARG A 690 22.87 -2.70 -38.65
N ASN A 691 23.65 -3.77 -38.72
CA ASN A 691 23.80 -4.57 -39.93
C ASN A 691 23.59 -6.05 -39.57
N PHE A 692 22.43 -6.58 -39.97
CA PHE A 692 21.98 -7.99 -39.94
C PHE A 692 22.20 -8.80 -38.64
N GLY A 693 21.19 -8.75 -37.76
CA GLY A 693 21.13 -9.50 -36.50
C GLY A 693 21.52 -8.62 -35.31
N ILE A 694 20.78 -8.72 -34.20
CA ILE A 694 21.18 -8.04 -32.96
C ILE A 694 22.44 -8.73 -32.46
N GLN A 695 23.60 -8.18 -32.79
CA GLN A 695 24.82 -8.45 -32.05
C GLN A 695 25.15 -7.20 -31.25
N LEU A 696 25.00 -7.31 -29.92
CA LEU A 696 25.53 -6.37 -28.94
C LEU A 696 27.03 -6.16 -29.22
N THR A 697 27.37 -5.16 -30.03
CA THR A 697 28.76 -4.88 -30.38
C THR A 697 29.31 -3.96 -29.30
N ALA A 698 29.80 -4.61 -28.25
CA ALA A 698 30.51 -4.05 -27.11
C ALA A 698 29.76 -2.95 -26.33
N LEU A 699 29.33 -3.32 -25.11
CA LEU A 699 29.40 -2.41 -23.96
C LEU A 699 30.81 -1.82 -23.94
N LYS A 700 31.00 -0.61 -24.45
CA LYS A 700 32.17 0.19 -24.05
C LYS A 700 31.79 0.85 -22.73
N PRO A 701 32.27 0.33 -21.58
CA PRO A 701 32.08 1.01 -20.32
C PRO A 701 32.79 2.36 -20.43
N ILE A 702 32.01 3.42 -20.51
CA ILE A 702 32.54 4.76 -20.36
C ILE A 702 32.66 4.97 -18.86
N THR A 703 33.90 4.96 -18.39
CA THR A 703 34.23 5.25 -16.99
C THR A 703 34.62 6.72 -16.94
N ILE A 704 33.76 7.54 -16.35
CA ILE A 704 34.11 8.94 -16.04
C ILE A 704 35.01 8.87 -14.81
N ALA A 705 36.31 9.08 -15.02
CA ALA A 705 37.33 8.78 -14.03
C ALA A 705 37.50 9.91 -13.01
N LYS A 706 37.05 11.14 -13.33
CA LYS A 706 37.16 12.30 -12.45
C LYS A 706 35.87 13.14 -12.40
N PRO A 707 35.51 13.72 -11.24
CA PRO A 707 34.41 14.67 -11.12
C PRO A 707 34.58 15.85 -12.10
N GLY A 708 33.56 16.10 -12.93
CA GLY A 708 33.56 17.18 -13.93
C GLY A 708 34.11 16.80 -15.32
N GLU A 709 34.61 15.58 -15.50
CA GLU A 709 35.04 15.08 -16.80
C GLU A 709 33.81 14.87 -17.71
N GLN A 710 33.82 15.54 -18.87
CA GLN A 710 32.73 15.51 -19.84
C GLN A 710 33.04 14.44 -20.90
N VAL A 711 32.17 13.44 -21.04
CA VAL A 711 32.32 12.46 -22.12
C VAL A 711 31.37 12.79 -23.26
N LYS A 712 31.94 13.02 -24.44
CA LYS A 712 31.24 13.34 -25.67
C LYS A 712 30.82 12.02 -26.35
N LEU A 713 29.53 11.69 -26.34
CA LEU A 713 29.02 10.57 -27.11
C LEU A 713 29.00 10.96 -28.60
N GLY A 714 29.86 10.32 -29.40
CA GLY A 714 29.90 10.51 -30.84
C GLY A 714 28.94 9.55 -31.54
N GLY A 715 27.84 10.09 -32.10
CA GLY A 715 26.91 9.33 -32.94
C GLY A 715 25.73 10.21 -33.39
N LYS A 716 25.28 10.05 -34.63
CA LYS A 716 24.07 10.72 -35.13
C LYS A 716 22.85 9.95 -34.63
N LEU A 717 22.05 10.54 -33.74
CA LEU A 717 20.73 10.03 -33.36
C LEU A 717 19.66 10.88 -34.07
N THR A 718 18.76 10.24 -34.81
CA THR A 718 17.63 10.89 -35.50
C THR A 718 16.31 10.30 -34.98
N GLY A 719 15.48 11.12 -34.32
CA GLY A 719 14.13 10.76 -33.84
C GLY A 719 13.70 11.51 -32.57
N ASN A 720 12.39 11.52 -32.27
CA ASN A 720 11.85 12.03 -31.02
C ASN A 720 12.15 11.05 -29.88
N MET A 721 12.71 11.55 -28.77
CA MET A 721 13.09 10.73 -27.63
C MET A 721 12.52 11.34 -26.34
N LEU A 722 11.66 10.59 -25.66
CA LEU A 722 11.26 10.87 -24.27
C LEU A 722 12.37 10.32 -23.36
N VAL A 723 13.08 11.22 -22.68
CA VAL A 723 14.19 10.85 -21.78
C VAL A 723 13.91 11.37 -20.38
N GLY A 724 13.77 10.44 -19.43
CA GLY A 724 13.94 10.72 -18.01
C GLY A 724 15.30 10.18 -17.56
N VAL A 725 16.07 10.97 -16.81
CA VAL A 725 17.38 10.57 -16.24
C VAL A 725 17.24 10.47 -14.73
N VAL A 726 17.67 9.35 -14.13
CA VAL A 726 17.93 9.29 -12.68
C VAL A 726 19.20 8.48 -12.35
N HIS A 727 19.78 8.89 -11.23
CA HIS A 727 21.06 8.59 -10.57
C HIS A 727 21.20 7.17 -9.98
N LYS A 728 22.41 6.90 -9.45
CA LYS A 728 23.13 5.68 -9.00
C LYS A 728 22.44 4.48 -8.31
N SER A 729 21.13 4.24 -8.39
CA SER A 729 20.52 3.09 -7.69
C SER A 729 19.41 2.39 -8.47
N GLY A 730 19.67 2.11 -9.76
CA GLY A 730 18.76 1.53 -10.76
C GLY A 730 17.68 0.60 -10.19
N TYR A 731 16.42 0.77 -10.58
CA TYR A 731 15.98 0.52 -11.97
C TYR A 731 15.55 1.75 -12.76
N VAL A 732 16.00 1.74 -14.02
CA VAL A 732 15.58 2.66 -15.08
C VAL A 732 14.47 1.96 -15.86
N LEU A 733 13.25 2.48 -15.83
CA LEU A 733 12.26 2.11 -16.85
C LEU A 733 12.50 3.01 -18.07
N MET A 734 13.31 2.52 -19.01
CA MET A 734 13.40 3.10 -20.35
C MET A 734 12.17 2.63 -21.13
N THR A 735 11.17 3.49 -21.30
CA THR A 735 10.28 3.37 -22.46
C THR A 735 10.79 4.33 -23.52
N ALA A 736 11.81 3.91 -24.26
CA ALA A 736 12.13 4.57 -25.51
C ALA A 736 10.98 4.23 -26.47
N SER A 737 10.03 5.14 -26.61
CA SER A 737 9.23 5.19 -27.84
C SER A 737 10.01 5.97 -28.87
N ALA A 738 11.05 5.34 -29.40
CA ALA A 738 11.67 5.83 -30.61
C ALA A 738 10.78 5.38 -31.77
N LEU A 739 10.01 6.32 -32.30
CA LEU A 739 9.53 6.23 -33.67
C LEU A 739 10.61 6.85 -34.55
N GLY A 740 11.55 6.02 -34.97
CA GLY A 740 12.57 6.42 -35.92
C GLY A 740 12.00 6.27 -37.33
N LEU A 741 12.12 7.30 -38.15
CA LEU A 741 11.77 7.24 -39.56
C LEU A 741 13.02 7.61 -40.38
N TYR A 742 13.48 6.67 -41.20
CA TYR A 742 14.55 6.89 -42.15
C TYR A 742 14.00 6.67 -43.55
N ALA A 743 14.05 7.70 -44.37
CA ALA A 743 13.72 7.59 -45.77
C ALA A 743 14.92 7.99 -46.62
N HIS A 744 15.20 7.20 -47.64
CA HIS A 744 16.21 7.52 -48.63
C HIS A 744 15.73 7.09 -50.02
N HIS A 745 16.27 7.72 -51.04
CA HIS A 745 15.89 7.49 -52.42
C HIS A 745 16.97 6.68 -53.13
N GLU A 746 16.60 5.56 -53.73
CA GLU A 746 17.48 4.65 -54.47
C GLU A 746 16.74 4.14 -55.71
N ASP A 747 17.35 4.21 -56.90
CA ASP A 747 16.81 3.70 -58.17
C ASP A 747 15.37 4.12 -58.52
N GLY A 748 14.99 5.37 -58.23
CA GLY A 748 13.65 5.88 -58.53
C GLY A 748 12.56 5.45 -57.53
N ARG A 749 12.96 4.90 -56.38
CA ARG A 749 12.04 4.44 -55.32
C ARG A 749 12.39 5.11 -54.00
N LEU A 750 11.35 5.43 -53.23
CA LEU A 750 11.50 5.93 -51.87
C LEU A 750 11.48 4.72 -50.92
N ASN A 751 12.64 4.40 -50.34
CA ASN A 751 12.78 3.37 -49.32
C ASN A 751 12.53 3.99 -47.95
N VAL A 752 11.44 3.59 -47.30
CA VAL A 752 11.06 4.09 -45.97
C VAL A 752 11.23 2.97 -44.95
N LYS A 753 12.01 3.27 -43.92
CA LYS A 753 12.26 2.41 -42.78
C LYS A 753 11.73 3.06 -41.52
N VAL A 754 10.79 2.40 -40.88
CA VAL A 754 10.14 2.83 -39.65
C VAL A 754 10.54 1.86 -38.54
N TRP A 755 11.05 2.39 -37.44
CA TRP A 755 11.29 1.63 -36.22
C TRP A 755 10.34 2.12 -35.15
N ALA A 756 9.66 1.22 -34.44
CA ALA A 756 8.77 1.55 -33.35
C ALA A 756 9.11 0.68 -32.14
N ALA A 757 9.66 1.27 -31.09
CA ALA A 757 9.76 0.64 -29.77
C ALA A 757 8.54 1.07 -28.94
N GLN A 758 7.76 0.12 -28.40
CA GLN A 758 6.42 0.39 -27.86
C GLN A 758 6.41 1.08 -26.48
N LEU A 759 5.32 1.81 -26.24
CA LEU A 759 5.06 2.70 -25.09
C LEU A 759 4.17 2.08 -23.99
N LEU A 760 3.67 0.85 -24.13
CA LEU A 760 2.87 0.18 -23.11
C LEU A 760 3.12 -1.34 -23.17
N THR A 761 3.18 -1.99 -22.01
CA THR A 761 3.30 -3.44 -21.81
C THR A 761 2.04 -4.24 -22.24
N MET A 762 1.29 -3.75 -23.23
CA MET A 762 0.21 -4.53 -23.86
C MET A 762 0.74 -5.22 -25.13
N PRO A 763 0.18 -6.39 -25.53
CA PRO A 763 0.62 -7.11 -26.72
C PRO A 763 0.58 -6.22 -27.97
N ALA A 764 1.54 -6.45 -28.87
CA ALA A 764 1.89 -5.61 -30.02
C ALA A 764 0.70 -4.89 -30.67
N THR A 765 0.64 -3.56 -30.52
CA THR A 765 -0.34 -2.72 -31.24
C THR A 765 0.19 -2.44 -32.65
N PRO A 766 -0.62 -2.65 -33.72
CA PRO A 766 -0.17 -2.42 -35.09
C PRO A 766 0.19 -0.95 -35.31
N VAL A 767 1.25 -0.70 -36.07
CA VAL A 767 1.67 0.63 -36.52
C VAL A 767 1.23 0.80 -37.98
N GLU A 768 0.57 1.92 -38.27
CA GLU A 768 0.12 2.33 -39.60
C GLU A 768 1.00 3.47 -40.11
N VAL A 769 1.51 3.38 -41.34
CA VAL A 769 2.34 4.43 -41.96
C VAL A 769 1.61 5.02 -43.15
N TYR A 770 1.48 6.35 -43.14
CA TYR A 770 0.79 7.11 -44.18
C TYR A 770 1.80 7.97 -44.94
N ILE A 771 1.64 8.07 -46.26
CA ILE A 771 2.39 9.00 -47.12
C ILE A 771 1.37 9.83 -47.89
N ASP A 772 1.44 11.15 -47.75
CA ASP A 772 0.48 12.12 -48.33
C ASP A 772 -1.00 11.84 -47.99
N GLY A 773 -1.23 11.21 -46.85
CA GLY A 773 -2.57 10.84 -46.37
C GLY A 773 -3.04 9.44 -46.80
N ASP A 774 -2.31 8.76 -47.68
CA ASP A 774 -2.62 7.39 -48.07
C ASP A 774 -1.92 6.39 -47.14
N LEU A 775 -2.69 5.43 -46.60
CA LEU A 775 -2.14 4.33 -45.79
C LEU A 775 -1.31 3.40 -46.68
N VAL A 776 -0.01 3.34 -46.44
CA VAL A 776 0.91 2.56 -47.27
C VAL A 776 1.23 1.20 -46.65
N VAL A 777 1.35 1.11 -45.32
CA VAL A 777 1.65 -0.16 -44.64
C VAL A 777 1.08 -0.20 -43.22
N THR A 778 0.65 -1.39 -42.79
CA THR A 778 0.31 -1.71 -41.40
C THR A 778 1.18 -2.89 -40.96
N SER A 779 1.87 -2.82 -39.82
CA SER A 779 2.58 -3.99 -39.29
C SER A 779 2.60 -4.06 -37.77
N LEU A 780 2.69 -5.30 -37.26
CA LEU A 780 2.75 -5.65 -35.85
C LEU A 780 4.20 -5.76 -35.32
N ASN A 781 5.21 -5.60 -36.18
CA ASN A 781 6.62 -5.76 -35.83
C ASN A 781 7.28 -4.44 -35.41
N ASP A 782 8.25 -4.51 -34.51
CA ASP A 782 9.04 -3.38 -33.97
C ASP A 782 9.88 -2.60 -35.03
N SER A 783 9.96 -3.13 -36.26
CA SER A 783 10.52 -2.42 -37.40
C SER A 783 9.86 -2.84 -38.71
N ILE A 784 9.59 -1.87 -39.59
CA ILE A 784 8.95 -2.04 -40.89
C ILE A 784 9.84 -1.36 -41.93
N GLU A 785 10.20 -2.07 -42.99
CA GLU A 785 10.92 -1.52 -44.14
C GLU A 785 10.10 -1.79 -45.39
N PHE A 786 9.81 -0.74 -46.15
CA PHE A 786 9.00 -0.83 -47.35
C PHE A 786 9.44 0.20 -48.39
N SER A 787 9.31 -0.16 -49.66
CA SER A 787 9.66 0.69 -50.80
C SER A 787 8.40 1.14 -51.51
N VAL A 788 8.29 2.44 -51.78
CA VAL A 788 7.18 3.00 -52.53
C VAL A 788 7.74 3.61 -53.81
N SER A 789 7.20 3.20 -54.97
CA SER A 789 7.50 3.88 -56.23
C SER A 789 6.80 5.22 -56.24
N TYR A 790 7.58 6.31 -56.18
CA TYR A 790 7.07 7.67 -56.27
C TYR A 790 7.64 8.32 -57.52
N ASP A 791 6.81 8.38 -58.57
CA ASP A 791 7.21 8.93 -59.86
C ASP A 791 7.03 10.47 -59.92
N LYS A 792 6.58 11.10 -58.83
CA LYS A 792 6.27 12.54 -58.76
C LYS A 792 7.25 13.26 -57.83
N PRO A 793 8.05 14.22 -58.31
CA PRO A 793 8.88 15.06 -57.43
C PRO A 793 8.01 15.98 -56.57
N GLY A 794 8.36 16.13 -55.29
CA GLY A 794 7.57 16.88 -54.31
C GLY A 794 8.04 16.72 -52.87
N VAL A 795 7.46 17.50 -51.95
CA VAL A 795 7.58 17.25 -50.50
C VAL A 795 6.43 16.34 -50.11
N HIS A 796 6.77 15.11 -49.74
CA HIS A 796 5.82 14.12 -49.30
C HIS A 796 5.77 14.12 -47.78
N VAL A 797 4.56 14.11 -47.24
CA VAL A 797 4.30 14.12 -45.79
C VAL A 797 4.17 12.68 -45.35
N VAL A 798 5.13 12.19 -44.57
CA VAL A 798 5.08 10.84 -44.01
C VAL A 798 4.74 10.95 -42.54
N TYR A 799 3.63 10.34 -42.12
CA TYR A 799 3.27 10.28 -40.70
C TYR A 799 2.97 8.85 -40.29
N VAL A 800 3.34 8.53 -39.05
CA VAL A 800 3.17 7.20 -38.48
C VAL A 800 2.15 7.26 -37.35
N MET A 801 1.11 6.43 -37.44
CA MET A 801 0.07 6.32 -36.42
C MET A 801 0.13 4.96 -35.73
N PRO A 802 0.28 4.91 -34.39
CA PRO A 802 -0.06 3.71 -33.66
C PRO A 802 -1.57 3.49 -33.73
N ARG A 803 -2.01 2.28 -34.09
CA ARG A 803 -3.44 1.95 -34.13
C ARG A 803 -3.96 1.87 -32.71
N LEU A 804 -4.65 2.92 -32.24
CA LEU A 804 -5.25 2.94 -30.92
C LEU A 804 -6.32 1.84 -30.83
N PRO A 805 -6.38 1.06 -29.73
CA PRO A 805 -7.44 0.08 -29.57
C PRO A 805 -8.81 0.76 -29.61
N SER A 806 -9.71 0.14 -30.36
CA SER A 806 -11.11 0.51 -30.65
C SER A 806 -11.95 1.11 -29.49
N PRO A 807 -11.77 0.77 -28.20
CA PRO A 807 -12.60 1.33 -27.14
C PRO A 807 -12.48 2.86 -26.99
N ILE A 808 -11.30 3.46 -27.20
CA ILE A 808 -11.09 4.91 -26.95
C ILE A 808 -11.85 5.77 -27.98
N VAL A 809 -11.86 5.32 -29.24
CA VAL A 809 -12.54 6.03 -30.35
C VAL A 809 -14.06 5.90 -30.26
N MET A 810 -14.58 4.79 -29.72
CA MET A 810 -16.02 4.56 -29.57
C MET A 810 -16.71 5.48 -28.55
N TYR A 811 -16.01 5.89 -27.49
CA TYR A 811 -16.64 6.64 -26.40
C TYR A 811 -16.53 8.17 -26.53
N TYR A 812 -15.55 8.73 -27.26
CA TYR A 812 -15.35 10.19 -27.35
C TYR A 812 -14.79 10.67 -28.73
N PRO A 813 -15.65 10.80 -29.76
CA PRO A 813 -15.24 11.10 -31.13
C PRO A 813 -14.56 12.47 -31.32
N SER A 814 -14.96 13.48 -30.54
CA SER A 814 -14.38 14.84 -30.61
C SER A 814 -12.95 14.91 -30.10
N LEU A 815 -12.57 13.97 -29.22
CA LEU A 815 -11.27 13.89 -28.59
C LEU A 815 -10.27 13.16 -29.50
N ALA A 816 -10.75 12.17 -30.26
CA ALA A 816 -9.95 11.47 -31.26
C ALA A 816 -9.39 12.44 -32.32
N ASN A 817 -10.19 13.41 -32.78
CA ASN A 817 -9.76 14.36 -33.80
C ASN A 817 -8.62 15.29 -33.33
N ASN A 818 -8.71 15.84 -32.10
CA ASN A 818 -7.65 16.69 -31.54
C ASN A 818 -6.35 15.90 -31.23
N TYR A 819 -6.50 14.63 -30.83
CA TYR A 819 -5.37 13.74 -30.57
C TYR A 819 -4.68 13.29 -31.87
N LEU A 820 -5.46 13.05 -32.93
CA LEU A 820 -4.97 12.75 -34.27
C LEU A 820 -4.16 13.91 -34.84
N GLU A 821 -4.67 15.14 -34.76
CA GLU A 821 -3.95 16.33 -35.25
C GLU A 821 -2.61 16.53 -34.54
N LEU A 822 -2.54 16.26 -33.23
CA LEU A 822 -1.32 16.40 -32.43
C LEU A 822 -0.31 15.26 -32.68
N ILE A 823 -0.77 14.00 -32.76
CA ILE A 823 0.10 12.87 -33.14
C ILE A 823 0.63 13.07 -34.55
N GLN A 824 -0.22 13.57 -35.47
CA GLN A 824 0.24 14.01 -36.78
C GLN A 824 1.31 15.09 -36.64
N GLU A 825 1.10 16.16 -35.86
CA GLU A 825 2.12 17.21 -35.70
C GLU A 825 3.45 16.70 -35.11
N LEU A 826 3.41 15.78 -34.14
CA LEU A 826 4.59 15.25 -33.44
C LEU A 826 5.35 14.17 -34.24
N PHE A 827 4.67 13.42 -35.09
CA PHE A 827 5.23 12.27 -35.83
C PHE A 827 5.13 12.41 -37.35
N THR A 828 4.91 13.62 -37.85
CA THR A 828 5.03 13.96 -39.27
C THR A 828 6.45 14.33 -39.61
N GLU A 829 7.06 13.59 -40.54
CA GLU A 829 8.28 13.97 -41.22
C GLU A 829 7.99 14.38 -42.66
N ARG A 830 8.68 15.44 -43.12
CA ARG A 830 8.54 15.94 -44.49
C ARG A 830 9.74 15.49 -45.30
N ILE A 831 9.51 14.60 -46.26
CA ILE A 831 10.57 14.07 -47.12
C ILE A 831 10.49 14.75 -48.47
N ALA A 832 11.51 15.54 -48.79
CA ALA A 832 11.64 16.16 -50.10
C ALA A 832 12.21 15.15 -51.11
N VAL A 833 11.37 14.64 -52.00
CA VAL A 833 11.78 13.83 -53.15
C VAL A 833 12.13 14.79 -54.28
N ARG A 834 13.42 14.82 -54.65
CA ARG A 834 13.95 15.76 -55.65
C ARG A 834 14.09 15.06 -56.99
N LEU A 835 13.66 15.73 -58.06
CA LEU A 835 13.91 15.24 -59.41
C LEU A 835 15.41 15.37 -59.71
N ALA A 836 16.07 14.31 -60.15
CA ALA A 836 17.45 14.38 -60.62
C ALA A 836 17.47 14.92 -62.06
N LYS A 837 18.22 16.00 -62.31
CA LYS A 837 18.36 16.61 -63.64
C LYS A 837 19.81 16.95 -63.95
N PRO A 838 20.28 16.80 -65.20
CA PRO A 838 21.64 17.20 -65.55
C PRO A 838 21.79 18.72 -65.45
N LEU A 839 22.92 19.18 -64.88
CA LEU A 839 23.30 20.59 -64.96
C LEU A 839 24.00 20.87 -66.29
N LYS A 840 23.64 21.99 -66.90
CA LYS A 840 24.34 22.52 -68.07
C LYS A 840 25.37 23.53 -67.58
N ILE A 841 26.64 23.19 -67.77
CA ILE A 841 27.78 24.02 -67.41
C ILE A 841 28.37 24.59 -68.70
N SER A 842 28.34 25.92 -68.82
CA SER A 842 28.99 26.64 -69.91
C SER A 842 30.21 27.38 -69.37
N ILE A 843 31.37 27.08 -69.93
CA ILE A 843 32.61 27.77 -69.63
C ILE A 843 32.79 28.86 -70.71
N GLY A 844 32.92 30.12 -70.27
CA GLY A 844 33.01 31.28 -71.16
C GLY A 844 34.44 31.57 -71.63
N ALA A 845 34.56 32.56 -72.52
CA ALA A 845 35.85 32.97 -73.08
C ALA A 845 36.83 33.37 -71.97
N VAL A 846 38.07 32.89 -72.10
CA VAL A 846 39.11 33.08 -71.10
C VAL A 846 39.68 34.49 -71.17
N LEU A 847 39.75 35.15 -70.02
CA LEU A 847 40.34 36.47 -69.88
C LEU A 847 41.70 36.33 -69.18
N VAL A 848 42.76 36.66 -69.90
CA VAL A 848 44.13 36.70 -69.35
C VAL A 848 44.36 38.10 -68.78
N ASN A 849 44.58 38.20 -67.47
CA ASN A 849 44.96 39.47 -66.83
C ASN A 849 46.49 39.58 -66.76
N ALA A 850 47.02 40.81 -66.78
CA ALA A 850 48.44 41.16 -66.94
C ALA A 850 49.40 40.71 -65.80
N LYS A 851 48.94 39.90 -64.84
CA LYS A 851 49.73 39.39 -63.70
C LYS A 851 49.57 37.87 -63.51
N ASP A 852 49.80 37.09 -64.57
CA ASP A 852 49.91 35.61 -64.54
C ASP A 852 48.70 34.88 -63.90
N THR A 853 47.50 35.49 -64.00
CA THR A 853 46.24 34.89 -63.53
C THR A 853 45.27 34.79 -64.68
N VAL A 854 44.86 33.55 -64.98
CA VAL A 854 43.87 33.24 -66.01
C VAL A 854 42.51 33.15 -65.34
N VAL A 855 41.55 33.87 -65.91
CA VAL A 855 40.21 33.97 -65.35
C VAL A 855 39.22 33.32 -66.31
N VAL A 856 38.53 32.29 -65.80
CA VAL A 856 37.60 31.49 -66.58
C VAL A 856 36.20 31.64 -65.99
N PRO A 857 35.29 32.38 -66.64
CA PRO A 857 33.92 32.48 -66.19
C PRO A 857 33.21 31.13 -66.42
N VAL A 858 32.54 30.63 -65.39
CA VAL A 858 31.76 29.39 -65.43
C VAL A 858 30.33 29.75 -65.09
N GLN A 859 29.40 29.38 -65.97
CA GLN A 859 27.97 29.53 -65.72
C GLN A 859 27.34 28.15 -65.57
N VAL A 860 26.67 27.92 -64.45
CA VAL A 860 25.94 26.70 -64.15
C VAL A 860 24.46 27.00 -64.23
N SER A 861 23.76 26.22 -65.06
CA SER A 861 22.33 26.34 -65.24
C SER A 861 21.63 24.99 -65.13
N LEU A 862 20.40 25.03 -64.64
CA LEU A 862 19.46 23.92 -64.58
C LEU A 862 18.24 24.33 -65.39
N ASP A 863 17.88 23.58 -66.42
CA ASP A 863 16.84 23.95 -67.40
C ASP A 863 17.05 25.39 -67.95
N ASP A 864 18.29 25.72 -68.34
CA ASP A 864 18.74 27.02 -68.84
C ASP A 864 18.57 28.22 -67.87
N LYS A 865 18.20 27.98 -66.61
CA LYS A 865 18.17 29.00 -65.55
C LYS A 865 19.42 28.92 -64.67
N PRO A 866 20.08 30.04 -64.35
CA PRO A 866 21.27 30.03 -63.51
C PRO A 866 20.98 29.49 -62.09
N VAL A 867 21.77 28.52 -61.63
CA VAL A 867 21.63 27.93 -60.30
C VAL A 867 22.96 27.85 -59.56
N ASP A 868 22.90 28.09 -58.25
CA ASP A 868 24.09 28.08 -57.41
C ASP A 868 24.47 26.65 -57.03
N ALA A 869 25.41 26.06 -57.77
CA ALA A 869 26.02 24.78 -57.50
C ALA A 869 27.32 24.89 -56.68
N GLU A 870 27.64 23.82 -55.96
CA GLU A 870 29.00 23.58 -55.48
C GLU A 870 29.85 23.13 -56.67
N LEU A 871 30.97 23.82 -56.91
CA LEU A 871 31.89 23.52 -58.01
C LEU A 871 33.11 22.76 -57.49
N ASP A 872 33.39 21.62 -58.09
CA ASP A 872 34.66 20.91 -57.99
C ASP A 872 35.40 21.06 -59.31
N VAL A 873 36.54 21.76 -59.28
CA VAL A 873 37.27 22.17 -60.49
C VAL A 873 38.66 21.57 -60.46
N SER A 874 38.97 20.75 -61.47
CA SER A 874 40.31 20.22 -61.69
C SER A 874 40.91 20.80 -62.97
N VAL A 875 42.21 21.06 -62.95
CA VAL A 875 42.94 21.65 -64.07
C VAL A 875 44.19 20.85 -64.34
N GLU A 876 44.38 20.49 -65.60
CA GLU A 876 45.55 19.79 -66.13
C GLU A 876 46.22 20.68 -67.17
N GLY A 877 47.52 20.91 -67.03
CA GLY A 877 48.30 21.75 -67.95
C GLY A 877 49.81 21.59 -67.70
N PRO A 878 50.66 22.38 -68.38
CA PRO A 878 52.12 22.27 -68.27
C PRO A 878 52.65 22.40 -66.84
N VAL A 879 52.00 23.26 -66.05
CA VAL A 879 52.22 23.45 -64.61
C VAL A 879 50.85 23.37 -63.94
N LYS A 880 50.72 22.73 -62.78
CA LYS A 880 49.42 22.64 -62.08
C LYS A 880 49.10 23.99 -61.42
N PRO A 881 48.11 24.77 -61.91
CA PRO A 881 47.84 26.08 -61.33
C PRO A 881 47.08 25.93 -60.00
N THR A 882 47.17 26.95 -59.15
CA THR A 882 46.29 27.04 -57.98
C THR A 882 44.91 27.51 -58.44
N VAL A 883 43.89 26.72 -58.13
CA VAL A 883 42.51 26.99 -58.54
C VAL A 883 41.76 27.67 -57.41
N HIS A 884 41.17 28.83 -57.69
CA HIS A 884 40.27 29.52 -56.78
C HIS A 884 38.94 29.78 -57.47
N VAL A 885 37.84 29.31 -56.87
CA VAL A 885 36.48 29.52 -57.40
C VAL A 885 35.83 30.64 -56.62
N GLU A 886 35.50 31.73 -57.30
CA GLU A 886 34.79 32.87 -56.74
C GLU A 886 33.40 32.96 -57.36
N ARG A 887 32.37 33.11 -56.51
CA ARG A 887 30.99 33.27 -57.00
C ARG A 887 30.72 34.74 -57.27
N LEU A 888 30.36 35.06 -58.52
CA LEU A 888 30.04 36.44 -58.94
C LEU A 888 28.56 36.77 -58.79
N GLY A 889 27.70 35.76 -58.87
CA GLY A 889 26.26 35.91 -58.86
C GLY A 889 25.55 34.57 -58.96
N LYS A 890 24.23 34.59 -59.06
CA LYS A 890 23.44 33.36 -59.10
C LYS A 890 23.82 32.49 -60.31
N GLY A 891 24.37 31.30 -60.05
CA GLY A 891 24.86 30.37 -61.08
C GLY A 891 26.03 30.88 -61.93
N ALA A 892 26.70 31.96 -61.50
CA ALA A 892 27.83 32.55 -62.20
C ALA A 892 29.07 32.55 -61.30
N TYR A 893 30.13 31.92 -61.79
CA TYR A 893 31.36 31.68 -61.08
C TYR A 893 32.54 32.16 -61.91
N LEU A 894 33.63 32.42 -61.22
CA LEU A 894 34.90 32.82 -61.78
C LEU A 894 35.96 31.86 -61.25
N VAL A 895 36.49 31.02 -62.13
CA VAL A 895 37.59 30.13 -61.81
C VAL A 895 38.89 30.89 -62.12
N LYS A 896 39.61 31.29 -61.07
CA LYS A 896 40.91 31.94 -61.16
C LYS A 896 42.01 30.88 -61.09
N LEU A 897 42.85 30.86 -62.11
CA LEU A 897 44.05 30.01 -62.18
C LEU A 897 45.27 30.89 -61.98
N ALA A 898 45.92 30.77 -60.83
CA ALA A 898 47.15 31.49 -60.52
C ALA A 898 48.39 30.60 -60.78
N GLY A 899 49.46 31.22 -61.27
CA GLY A 899 50.71 30.51 -61.59
C GLY A 899 50.67 29.77 -62.93
N VAL A 900 49.93 30.29 -63.89
CA VAL A 900 49.84 29.73 -65.25
C VAL A 900 51.00 30.20 -66.13
N GLU A 901 51.73 29.27 -66.73
CA GLU A 901 52.69 29.52 -67.80
C GLU A 901 52.02 29.45 -69.19
N PRO A 902 52.60 30.07 -70.24
CA PRO A 902 52.10 29.94 -71.61
C PRO A 902 51.95 28.47 -72.02
N GLY A 903 50.77 28.10 -72.50
CA GLY A 903 50.43 26.72 -72.83
C GLY A 903 48.94 26.46 -72.78
N THR A 904 48.54 25.23 -73.10
CA THR A 904 47.14 24.80 -73.12
C THR A 904 46.78 24.07 -71.82
N TYR A 905 45.75 24.53 -71.13
CA TYR A 905 45.21 23.94 -69.90
C TYR A 905 43.83 23.36 -70.17
N THR A 906 43.58 22.14 -69.72
CA THR A 906 42.27 21.49 -69.73
C THR A 906 41.63 21.67 -68.36
N ILE A 907 40.47 22.30 -68.33
CA ILE A 907 39.71 22.60 -67.12
C ILE A 907 38.49 21.70 -67.10
N THR A 908 38.37 20.86 -66.08
CA THR A 908 37.19 20.06 -65.80
C THR A 908 36.43 20.70 -64.66
N VAL A 909 35.16 21.00 -64.89
CA VAL A 909 34.25 21.58 -63.89
C VAL A 909 33.13 20.59 -63.64
N ARG A 910 33.07 20.06 -62.42
CA ARG A 910 31.93 19.32 -61.91
C ARG A 910 31.09 20.25 -61.04
N ALA A 911 29.80 20.32 -61.30
CA ALA A 911 28.86 21.14 -60.53
C ALA A 911 27.82 20.24 -59.87
N VAL A 912 27.54 20.49 -58.58
CA VAL A 912 26.48 19.82 -57.82
C VAL A 912 25.51 20.87 -57.27
N TYR A 913 24.28 20.87 -57.76
CA TYR A 913 23.20 21.73 -57.32
C TYR A 913 22.21 20.95 -56.44
N LYS A 914 21.93 21.46 -55.24
CA LYS A 914 20.96 20.89 -54.30
C LYS A 914 19.82 21.88 -54.06
N GLY A 915 18.91 22.00 -55.03
CA GLY A 915 17.69 22.79 -54.88
C GLY A 915 16.62 22.08 -54.05
N GLU A 916 15.56 22.80 -53.66
CA GLU A 916 14.49 22.28 -52.79
C GLU A 916 13.74 21.07 -53.39
N TYR A 917 13.49 21.10 -54.70
CA TYR A 917 12.73 20.07 -55.44
C TYR A 917 13.49 19.41 -56.61
N VAL A 918 14.69 19.89 -56.91
CA VAL A 918 15.52 19.38 -58.02
C VAL A 918 16.97 19.31 -57.54
N ALA A 919 17.58 18.15 -57.69
CA ALA A 919 19.01 17.99 -57.53
C ALA A 919 19.62 17.86 -58.93
N GLY A 920 20.73 18.53 -59.18
CA GLY A 920 21.40 18.39 -60.45
C GLY A 920 22.88 18.21 -60.32
N GLU A 921 23.43 17.42 -61.23
CA GLU A 921 24.85 17.22 -61.38
C GLU A 921 25.23 17.39 -62.84
N GLY A 922 26.35 18.04 -63.09
CA GLY A 922 26.90 18.20 -64.43
C GLY A 922 28.41 18.16 -64.38
N ILE A 923 29.02 17.75 -65.49
CA ILE A 923 30.45 17.84 -65.69
C ILE A 923 30.70 18.39 -67.10
N THR A 924 31.64 19.33 -67.22
CA THR A 924 32.08 19.84 -68.51
C THR A 924 33.59 20.00 -68.52
N ILE A 925 34.19 19.92 -69.71
CA ILE A 925 35.64 19.97 -69.91
C ILE A 925 35.91 20.96 -71.03
N GLN A 926 36.82 21.92 -70.81
CA GLN A 926 37.26 22.85 -71.86
C GLN A 926 38.78 23.10 -71.81
N SER A 927 39.41 23.15 -72.98
CA SER A 927 40.82 23.50 -73.13
C SER A 927 41.01 24.99 -73.45
N VAL A 928 42.04 25.59 -72.86
CA VAL A 928 42.31 27.03 -72.87
C VAL A 928 43.80 27.29 -73.12
N THR A 929 44.15 28.15 -74.09
CA THR A 929 45.55 28.51 -74.41
C THR A 929 45.87 29.95 -73.98
N VAL A 930 47.02 30.16 -73.34
CA VAL A 930 47.45 31.44 -72.74
C VAL A 930 48.66 32.02 -73.47
N ASP A 931 48.57 33.24 -74.03
CA ASP A 931 49.66 33.96 -74.77
C ASP A 931 49.85 35.42 -74.28
N LYS A 932 51.07 35.99 -74.42
CA LYS A 932 51.54 37.26 -73.78
C LYS A 932 51.55 38.51 -74.71
N LEU A 933 50.79 39.57 -74.37
CA LEU A 933 51.03 41.02 -74.62
C LEU A 933 49.84 41.83 -74.02
N ALA A 934 49.88 43.07 -73.51
CA ALA A 934 50.88 44.13 -73.38
C ALA A 934 50.54 44.96 -72.13
N ALA A 935 51.57 45.34 -71.37
CA ALA A 935 51.49 46.18 -70.19
C ALA A 935 51.91 47.62 -70.53
N SER A 936 51.00 48.60 -70.43
CA SER A 936 51.40 50.02 -70.32
C SER A 936 50.35 50.97 -69.70
N VAL A 937 49.18 50.49 -69.26
CA VAL A 937 48.15 51.37 -68.64
C VAL A 937 47.98 51.13 -67.12
N ALA A 938 48.50 50.02 -66.58
CA ALA A 938 48.29 49.62 -65.18
C ALA A 938 49.11 50.43 -64.15
N THR A 939 50.27 50.95 -64.54
CA THR A 939 51.25 51.53 -63.59
C THR A 939 50.82 52.88 -63.02
N GLU A 940 49.93 53.62 -63.69
CA GLU A 940 49.47 54.94 -63.21
C GLU A 940 48.30 54.85 -62.21
N LEU A 941 47.48 53.79 -62.29
CA LEU A 941 46.39 53.52 -61.33
C LEU A 941 46.89 52.87 -60.03
N GLU A 942 47.89 51.98 -60.14
CA GLU A 942 48.46 51.23 -59.01
C GLU A 942 49.12 52.16 -57.97
N ASN A 943 49.78 53.23 -58.42
CA ASN A 943 50.43 54.19 -57.52
C ASN A 943 49.46 55.10 -56.75
N LYS A 944 48.25 55.35 -57.27
CA LYS A 944 47.19 56.09 -56.55
C LYS A 944 46.40 55.23 -55.57
N LEU A 945 46.26 53.93 -55.87
CA LEU A 945 45.56 52.98 -55.01
C LEU A 945 46.42 52.54 -53.81
N ASN A 946 47.71 52.27 -54.04
CA ASN A 946 48.63 51.79 -52.99
C ASN A 946 48.85 52.84 -51.88
N ASN A 947 48.87 54.14 -52.22
CA ASN A 947 49.00 55.19 -51.20
C ASN A 947 47.77 55.32 -50.30
N LYS A 948 46.55 55.06 -50.81
CA LYS A 948 45.33 55.04 -49.98
C LYS A 948 45.14 53.74 -49.22
N LEU A 949 45.60 52.61 -49.78
CA LEU A 949 45.55 51.32 -49.10
C LEU A 949 46.49 51.30 -47.89
N SER A 950 47.70 51.85 -48.03
CA SER A 950 48.69 51.95 -46.96
C SER A 950 48.19 52.79 -45.77
N GLU A 951 47.49 53.91 -45.99
CA GLU A 951 46.90 54.70 -44.89
C GLU A 951 45.78 53.95 -44.13
N ILE A 952 45.01 53.10 -44.82
CA ILE A 952 43.93 52.31 -44.21
C ILE A 952 44.50 51.10 -43.48
N GLU A 953 45.48 50.40 -44.06
CA GLU A 953 46.18 49.28 -43.44
C GLU A 953 46.85 49.72 -42.13
N THR A 954 47.58 50.83 -42.12
CA THR A 954 48.21 51.33 -40.88
C THR A 954 47.18 51.69 -39.81
N ARG A 955 46.01 52.23 -40.17
CA ARG A 955 44.94 52.55 -39.20
C ARG A 955 44.21 51.32 -38.67
N VAL A 956 44.09 50.27 -39.49
CA VAL A 956 43.45 48.99 -39.13
C VAL A 956 44.42 48.14 -38.30
N GLU A 957 45.69 48.07 -38.66
CA GLU A 957 46.74 47.40 -37.90
C GLU A 957 46.92 48.02 -36.51
N GLN A 958 46.99 49.35 -36.39
CA GLN A 958 47.09 50.01 -35.09
C GLN A 958 45.86 49.75 -34.19
N LYS A 959 44.66 49.62 -34.76
CA LYS A 959 43.45 49.28 -34.00
C LYS A 959 43.36 47.79 -33.66
N LEU A 960 43.75 46.91 -34.58
CA LEU A 960 43.82 45.47 -34.33
C LEU A 960 44.88 45.15 -33.29
N GLU A 961 46.02 45.82 -33.32
CA GLU A 961 47.09 45.66 -32.33
C GLU A 961 46.67 46.20 -30.96
N ALA A 962 45.97 47.35 -30.91
CA ALA A 962 45.40 47.84 -29.65
C ALA A 962 44.36 46.87 -29.05
N VAL A 963 43.45 46.33 -29.87
CA VAL A 963 42.44 45.37 -29.42
C VAL A 963 43.06 44.00 -29.08
N ALA A 964 44.06 43.55 -29.83
CA ALA A 964 44.79 42.31 -29.55
C ALA A 964 45.59 42.41 -28.26
N ASN A 965 46.18 43.57 -27.98
CA ASN A 965 46.89 43.84 -26.73
C ASN A 965 45.91 43.95 -25.55
N GLU A 966 44.74 44.56 -25.73
CA GLU A 966 43.68 44.60 -24.70
C GLU A 966 43.13 43.20 -24.39
N ILE A 967 42.83 42.41 -25.43
CA ILE A 967 42.34 41.03 -25.27
C ILE A 967 43.43 40.16 -24.63
N SER A 968 44.68 40.27 -25.08
CA SER A 968 45.81 39.50 -24.49
C SER A 968 46.04 39.88 -23.03
N GLY A 969 45.92 41.17 -22.68
CA GLY A 969 45.97 41.64 -21.29
C GLY A 969 44.85 41.04 -20.43
N ARG A 970 43.60 41.06 -20.91
CA ARG A 970 42.45 40.47 -20.18
C ARG A 970 42.53 38.95 -20.09
N ILE A 971 43.10 38.28 -21.10
CA ILE A 971 43.37 36.84 -21.05
C ILE A 971 44.44 36.54 -20.01
N ALA A 972 45.53 37.33 -19.95
CA ALA A 972 46.57 37.16 -18.94
C ALA A 972 46.04 37.41 -17.52
N GLU A 973 45.27 38.47 -17.30
CA GLU A 973 44.61 38.75 -16.02
C GLU A 973 43.63 37.62 -15.62
N SER A 974 42.87 37.10 -16.58
CA SER A 974 41.95 35.98 -16.32
C SER A 974 42.70 34.68 -16.05
N GLN A 975 43.81 34.42 -16.74
CA GLN A 975 44.67 33.27 -16.50
C GLN A 975 45.31 33.35 -15.11
N ASP A 976 45.84 34.51 -14.70
CA ASP A 976 46.41 34.71 -13.37
C ASP A 976 45.35 34.60 -12.25
N ALA A 977 44.14 35.11 -12.48
CA ALA A 977 43.03 34.94 -11.55
C ALA A 977 42.60 33.47 -11.43
N ILE A 978 42.56 32.74 -12.55
CA ILE A 978 42.25 31.30 -12.57
C ILE A 978 43.38 30.51 -11.88
N ILE A 979 44.65 30.81 -12.14
CA ILE A 979 45.79 30.13 -11.51
C ILE A 979 45.81 30.40 -10.01
N THR A 980 45.56 31.64 -9.57
CA THR A 980 45.42 31.99 -8.15
C THR A 980 44.29 31.21 -7.49
N ALA A 981 43.10 31.19 -8.11
CA ALA A 981 41.95 30.44 -7.59
C ALA A 981 42.20 28.91 -7.57
N LEU A 982 42.90 28.38 -8.58
CA LEU A 982 43.28 26.97 -8.65
C LEU A 982 44.24 26.62 -7.50
N ASN A 983 45.24 27.47 -7.25
CA ASN A 983 46.20 27.28 -6.17
C ASN A 983 45.54 27.35 -4.79
N GLU A 984 44.58 28.27 -4.58
CA GLU A 984 43.79 28.34 -3.34
C GLU A 984 42.92 27.10 -3.11
N VAL A 985 42.26 26.61 -4.18
CA VAL A 985 41.46 25.38 -4.12
C VAL A 985 42.35 24.17 -3.86
N GLN A 986 43.51 24.09 -4.50
CA GLN A 986 44.48 23.01 -4.30
C GLN A 986 45.04 23.00 -2.88
N ALA A 987 45.32 24.17 -2.29
CA ALA A 987 45.74 24.30 -0.90
C ALA A 987 44.63 23.90 0.09
N LYS A 988 43.38 24.33 -0.14
CA LYS A 988 42.21 23.94 0.67
C LYS A 988 41.91 22.44 0.56
N LEU A 989 42.08 21.86 -0.63
CA LEU A 989 41.89 20.44 -0.87
C LEU A 989 42.98 19.61 -0.17
N ALA A 990 44.25 20.02 -0.27
CA ALA A 990 45.35 19.35 0.43
C ALA A 990 45.17 19.39 1.95
N SER A 991 44.77 20.53 2.51
CA SER A 991 44.44 20.68 3.94
C SER A 991 43.27 19.77 4.35
N SER A 992 42.21 19.73 3.53
CA SER A 992 41.02 18.90 3.79
C SER A 992 41.32 17.40 3.70
N ILE A 993 42.14 16.96 2.73
CA ILE A 993 42.62 15.58 2.60
C ILE A 993 43.46 15.19 3.83
N SER A 994 44.35 16.07 4.28
CA SER A 994 45.17 15.83 5.47
C SER A 994 44.31 15.69 6.73
N SER A 995 43.30 16.56 6.90
CA SER A 995 42.34 16.49 8.02
C SER A 995 41.48 15.21 8.00
N VAL A 996 40.99 14.80 6.82
CA VAL A 996 40.23 13.56 6.66
C VAL A 996 41.10 12.34 6.94
N SER A 997 42.34 12.32 6.45
CA SER A 997 43.30 11.24 6.71
C SER A 997 43.61 11.08 8.21
N GLU A 998 43.80 12.19 8.92
CA GLU A 998 44.00 12.21 10.38
C GLU A 998 42.78 11.67 11.13
N THR A 999 41.58 12.04 10.67
CA THR A 999 40.30 11.59 11.25
C THR A 999 40.07 10.10 11.02
N VAL A 1000 40.33 9.60 9.80
CA VAL A 1000 40.24 8.17 9.46
C VAL A 1000 41.21 7.35 10.30
N LYS A 1001 42.44 7.85 10.52
CA LYS A 1001 43.42 7.19 11.39
C LYS A 1001 42.91 7.09 12.83
N LYS A 1002 42.41 8.18 13.41
CA LYS A 1002 41.85 8.20 14.77
C LYS A 1002 40.62 7.30 14.92
N VAL A 1003 39.75 7.26 13.90
CA VAL A 1003 38.59 6.35 13.88
C VAL A 1003 39.05 4.89 13.80
N GLY A 1004 40.07 4.58 13.00
CA GLY A 1004 40.66 3.24 12.93
C GLY A 1004 41.26 2.78 14.26
N GLU A 1005 42.02 3.65 14.93
CA GLU A 1005 42.60 3.38 16.25
C GLU A 1005 41.52 3.18 17.33
N LYS A 1006 40.47 4.02 17.32
CA LYS A 1006 39.33 3.89 18.24
C LYS A 1006 38.56 2.59 18.01
N LEU A 1007 38.28 2.26 16.74
CA LEU A 1007 37.55 1.05 16.37
C LEU A 1007 38.33 -0.21 16.77
N ALA A 1008 39.66 -0.22 16.57
CA ALA A 1008 40.51 -1.32 17.03
C ALA A 1008 40.46 -1.52 18.55
N SER A 1009 40.48 -0.43 19.33
CA SER A 1009 40.34 -0.48 20.80
C SER A 1009 38.96 -0.94 21.25
N GLU A 1010 37.89 -0.51 20.56
CA GLU A 1010 36.52 -0.92 20.86
C GLU A 1010 36.28 -2.40 20.51
N ILE A 1011 36.87 -2.89 19.42
CA ILE A 1011 36.84 -4.31 19.03
C ILE A 1011 37.50 -5.18 20.10
N GLU A 1012 38.68 -4.81 20.60
CA GLU A 1012 39.34 -5.61 21.65
C GLU A 1012 38.58 -5.57 22.98
N THR A 1013 37.97 -4.43 23.31
CA THR A 1013 37.11 -4.33 24.51
C THR A 1013 35.86 -5.20 24.36
N ALA A 1014 35.21 -5.19 23.19
CA ALA A 1014 34.06 -6.02 22.89
C ALA A 1014 34.41 -7.51 22.92
N ARG A 1015 35.57 -7.88 22.37
CA ARG A 1015 36.09 -9.26 22.43
C ARG A 1015 36.26 -9.73 23.87
N ALA A 1016 36.91 -8.93 24.73
CA ALA A 1016 37.10 -9.27 26.14
C ALA A 1016 35.77 -9.42 26.90
N HIS A 1017 34.77 -8.58 26.60
CA HIS A 1017 33.43 -8.73 27.17
C HIS A 1017 32.70 -9.98 26.68
N ILE A 1018 32.82 -10.33 25.41
CA ILE A 1018 32.22 -11.55 24.85
C ILE A 1018 32.87 -12.79 25.47
N GLU A 1019 34.20 -12.82 25.55
CA GLU A 1019 34.93 -13.93 26.18
C GLU A 1019 34.48 -14.13 27.64
N LYS A 1020 34.38 -13.05 28.42
CA LYS A 1020 33.87 -13.10 29.80
C LYS A 1020 32.40 -13.52 29.89
N TYR A 1021 31.54 -13.00 29.02
CA TYR A 1021 30.11 -13.36 29.00
C TYR A 1021 29.90 -14.84 28.66
N VAL A 1022 30.69 -15.37 27.72
CA VAL A 1022 30.67 -16.78 27.35
C VAL A 1022 31.13 -17.63 28.54
N GLU A 1023 32.20 -17.23 29.24
CA GLU A 1023 32.69 -17.94 30.43
C GLU A 1023 31.65 -17.94 31.56
N ASP A 1024 31.05 -16.80 31.88
CA ASP A 1024 30.01 -16.67 32.90
C ASP A 1024 28.75 -17.47 32.54
N SER A 1025 28.34 -17.44 31.26
CA SER A 1025 27.15 -18.16 30.77
C SER A 1025 27.36 -19.67 30.80
N ILE A 1026 28.55 -20.15 30.41
CA ILE A 1026 28.92 -21.57 30.52
C ILE A 1026 28.95 -21.98 31.99
N GLY A 1027 29.55 -21.17 32.86
CA GLY A 1027 29.60 -21.43 34.31
C GLY A 1027 28.20 -21.56 34.93
N LYS A 1028 27.27 -20.66 34.57
CA LYS A 1028 25.88 -20.72 35.01
C LYS A 1028 25.15 -21.95 34.46
N ALA A 1029 25.29 -22.25 33.16
CA ALA A 1029 24.67 -23.43 32.56
C ALA A 1029 25.14 -24.73 33.22
N VAL A 1030 26.44 -24.83 33.53
CA VAL A 1030 27.00 -25.98 34.27
C VAL A 1030 26.42 -26.07 35.68
N ALA A 1031 26.27 -24.95 36.39
CA ALA A 1031 25.66 -24.92 37.72
C ALA A 1031 24.18 -25.34 37.69
N ASP A 1032 23.40 -24.86 36.72
CA ASP A 1032 21.99 -25.18 36.54
C ASP A 1032 21.78 -26.66 36.19
N VAL A 1033 22.62 -27.22 35.31
CA VAL A 1033 22.62 -28.65 34.98
C VAL A 1033 22.97 -29.48 36.21
N LYS A 1034 23.98 -29.08 36.99
CA LYS A 1034 24.38 -29.78 38.23
C LYS A 1034 23.25 -29.75 39.26
N GLY A 1035 22.58 -28.61 39.45
CA GLY A 1035 21.41 -28.51 40.32
C GLY A 1035 20.25 -29.38 39.86
N SER A 1036 19.99 -29.42 38.55
CA SER A 1036 18.96 -30.28 37.95
C SER A 1036 19.24 -31.77 38.15
N ILE A 1037 20.51 -32.18 38.04
CA ILE A 1037 20.95 -33.55 38.33
C ILE A 1037 20.70 -33.89 39.79
N SER A 1038 21.13 -33.05 40.74
CA SER A 1038 20.91 -33.31 42.17
C SER A 1038 19.42 -33.38 42.55
N ALA A 1039 18.59 -32.50 41.99
CA ALA A 1039 17.13 -32.56 42.18
C ALA A 1039 16.49 -33.81 41.52
N MET A 1040 17.12 -34.36 40.48
CA MET A 1040 16.69 -35.62 39.87
C MET A 1040 17.10 -36.81 40.74
N GLU A 1041 18.32 -36.83 41.27
CA GLU A 1041 18.81 -37.84 42.22
C GLU A 1041 17.94 -37.89 43.48
N GLU A 1042 17.56 -36.75 44.04
CA GLU A 1042 16.68 -36.67 45.21
C GLU A 1042 15.28 -37.26 44.91
N ARG A 1043 14.70 -36.91 43.76
CA ARG A 1043 13.40 -37.47 43.32
C ARG A 1043 13.46 -38.97 43.07
N VAL A 1044 14.54 -39.46 42.47
CA VAL A 1044 14.75 -40.89 42.23
C VAL A 1044 14.92 -41.63 43.56
N THR A 1045 15.73 -41.11 44.47
CA THR A 1045 15.94 -41.66 45.82
C THR A 1045 14.63 -41.72 46.59
N GLY A 1046 13.85 -40.63 46.61
CA GLY A 1046 12.53 -40.61 47.26
C GLY A 1046 11.54 -41.61 46.64
N LYS A 1047 11.59 -41.86 45.33
CA LYS A 1047 10.79 -42.91 44.69
C LYS A 1047 11.27 -44.32 45.08
N ILE A 1048 12.58 -44.53 45.21
CA ILE A 1048 13.14 -45.79 45.69
C ILE A 1048 12.67 -46.07 47.12
N ASP A 1049 12.71 -45.07 48.00
CA ASP A 1049 12.24 -45.21 49.39
C ASP A 1049 10.74 -45.56 49.46
N GLN A 1050 9.92 -44.94 48.62
CA GLN A 1050 8.49 -45.29 48.51
C GLN A 1050 8.27 -46.73 48.01
N VAL A 1051 9.12 -47.22 47.10
CA VAL A 1051 9.06 -48.61 46.62
C VAL A 1051 9.49 -49.57 47.72
N ILE A 1052 10.53 -49.23 48.49
CA ILE A 1052 10.98 -50.01 49.66
C ILE A 1052 9.85 -50.11 50.69
N ASP A 1053 9.23 -49.00 51.08
CA ASP A 1053 8.14 -48.98 52.06
C ASP A 1053 6.94 -49.82 51.60
N LYS A 1054 6.55 -49.70 50.32
CA LYS A 1054 5.51 -50.55 49.72
C LYS A 1054 5.89 -52.02 49.74
N THR A 1055 7.16 -52.35 49.49
CA THR A 1055 7.65 -53.74 49.53
C THR A 1055 7.61 -54.30 50.93
N SER A 1056 8.04 -53.54 51.95
CA SER A 1056 7.95 -53.92 53.36
C SER A 1056 6.50 -54.12 53.81
N LYS A 1057 5.56 -53.29 53.33
CA LYS A 1057 4.13 -53.47 53.59
C LYS A 1057 3.59 -54.75 52.95
N ILE A 1058 3.98 -55.04 51.71
CA ILE A 1058 3.62 -56.29 51.04
C ILE A 1058 4.19 -57.51 51.80
N GLU A 1059 5.43 -57.45 52.28
CA GLU A 1059 6.01 -58.52 53.10
C GLU A 1059 5.24 -58.73 54.40
N ALA A 1060 4.83 -57.65 55.07
CA ALA A 1060 4.00 -57.72 56.28
C ALA A 1060 2.64 -58.36 55.98
N ASP A 1061 1.98 -57.97 54.89
CA ASP A 1061 0.69 -58.54 54.45
C ASP A 1061 0.84 -60.03 54.08
N VAL A 1062 1.93 -60.42 53.41
CA VAL A 1062 2.24 -61.82 53.09
C VAL A 1062 2.47 -62.64 54.36
N ASN A 1063 3.19 -62.10 55.34
CA ASN A 1063 3.42 -62.78 56.62
C ASN A 1063 2.12 -62.92 57.43
N TYR A 1064 1.26 -61.89 57.40
CA TYR A 1064 -0.08 -61.96 57.97
C TYR A 1064 -0.92 -63.06 57.30
N LEU A 1065 -0.96 -63.09 55.96
CA LEU A 1065 -1.67 -64.13 55.21
C LEU A 1065 -1.12 -65.55 55.50
N LYS A 1066 0.20 -65.72 55.65
CA LYS A 1066 0.79 -67.01 56.09
C LYS A 1066 0.31 -67.41 57.48
N SER A 1067 0.18 -66.46 58.40
CA SER A 1067 -0.33 -66.72 59.75
C SER A 1067 -1.81 -67.13 59.72
N GLU A 1068 -2.63 -66.47 58.90
CA GLU A 1068 -4.04 -66.83 58.69
C GLU A 1068 -4.18 -68.21 58.06
N VAL A 1069 -3.37 -68.54 57.05
CA VAL A 1069 -3.35 -69.89 56.45
C VAL A 1069 -2.97 -70.94 57.49
N THR A 1070 -2.03 -70.64 58.38
CA THR A 1070 -1.63 -71.54 59.47
C THR A 1070 -2.77 -71.73 60.48
N ASN A 1071 -3.47 -70.66 60.83
CA ASN A 1071 -4.66 -70.70 61.69
C ASN A 1071 -5.78 -71.53 61.06
N VAL A 1072 -6.07 -71.31 59.76
CA VAL A 1072 -7.05 -72.09 58.99
C VAL A 1072 -6.66 -73.57 58.95
N LYS A 1073 -5.39 -73.91 58.73
CA LYS A 1073 -4.92 -75.31 58.81
C LYS A 1073 -5.13 -75.90 60.20
N GLY A 1074 -4.86 -75.15 61.27
CA GLY A 1074 -5.12 -75.60 62.64
C GLY A 1074 -6.60 -75.82 62.93
N ARG A 1075 -7.48 -74.96 62.40
CA ARG A 1075 -8.94 -75.14 62.47
C ARG A 1075 -9.40 -76.35 61.65
N LEU A 1076 -8.81 -76.57 60.48
CA LEU A 1076 -9.12 -77.71 59.61
C LEU A 1076 -8.72 -79.03 60.29
N SER A 1077 -7.53 -79.09 60.91
CA SER A 1077 -7.10 -80.24 61.70
C SER A 1077 -8.04 -80.52 62.88
N LYS A 1078 -8.52 -79.48 63.58
CA LYS A 1078 -9.56 -79.68 64.62
C LYS A 1078 -10.88 -80.20 64.06
N VAL A 1079 -11.26 -79.78 62.85
CA VAL A 1079 -12.44 -80.31 62.16
C VAL A 1079 -12.21 -81.76 61.76
N GLU A 1080 -11.05 -82.13 61.24
CA GLU A 1080 -10.66 -83.51 60.95
C GLU A 1080 -10.65 -84.39 62.21
N ASP A 1081 -10.12 -83.90 63.33
CA ASP A 1081 -10.15 -84.59 64.62
C ASP A 1081 -11.59 -84.77 65.12
N THR A 1082 -12.42 -83.73 64.98
CA THR A 1082 -13.84 -83.79 65.34
C THR A 1082 -14.58 -84.77 64.45
N LEU A 1083 -14.32 -84.78 63.14
CA LEU A 1083 -14.92 -85.68 62.18
C LEU A 1083 -14.47 -87.13 62.43
N THR A 1084 -13.20 -87.34 62.77
CA THR A 1084 -12.64 -88.64 63.15
C THR A 1084 -13.25 -89.14 64.45
N THR A 1085 -13.43 -88.26 65.43
CA THR A 1085 -14.09 -88.56 66.71
C THR A 1085 -15.58 -88.88 66.51
N GLN A 1086 -16.28 -88.09 65.69
CA GLN A 1086 -17.67 -88.35 65.32
C GLN A 1086 -17.81 -89.64 64.51
N THR A 1087 -16.87 -89.95 63.61
CA THR A 1087 -16.84 -91.20 62.84
C THR A 1087 -16.58 -92.39 63.78
N SER A 1088 -15.70 -92.24 64.76
CA SER A 1088 -15.43 -93.25 65.79
C SER A 1088 -16.63 -93.43 66.73
N MET A 1089 -17.34 -92.36 67.08
CA MET A 1089 -18.61 -92.42 67.80
C MET A 1089 -19.71 -93.06 66.96
N LEU A 1090 -19.78 -92.78 65.65
CA LEU A 1090 -20.74 -93.41 64.74
C LEU A 1090 -20.45 -94.90 64.60
N GLN A 1091 -19.17 -95.30 64.50
CA GLN A 1091 -18.74 -96.70 64.47
C GLN A 1091 -19.00 -97.39 65.82
N ALA A 1092 -18.83 -96.71 66.95
CA ALA A 1092 -19.19 -97.21 68.27
C ALA A 1092 -20.71 -97.35 68.43
N ILE A 1093 -21.50 -96.40 67.92
CA ILE A 1093 -22.98 -96.48 67.90
C ILE A 1093 -23.42 -97.61 66.97
N ILE A 1094 -22.84 -97.77 65.78
CA ILE A 1094 -23.13 -98.90 64.88
C ILE A 1094 -22.71 -100.23 65.52
N GLY A 1095 -21.61 -100.27 66.27
CA GLY A 1095 -21.16 -101.44 67.04
C GLY A 1095 -22.07 -101.79 68.22
N VAL A 1096 -22.57 -100.79 68.96
CA VAL A 1096 -23.49 -100.98 70.09
C VAL A 1096 -24.91 -101.32 69.61
N THR A 1097 -25.38 -100.71 68.51
CA THR A 1097 -26.70 -101.01 67.93
C THR A 1097 -26.68 -102.36 67.19
N GLY A 1098 -25.56 -102.74 66.57
CA GLY A 1098 -25.33 -104.06 65.98
C GLY A 1098 -25.18 -105.19 67.02
N ALA A 1099 -24.50 -104.94 68.14
CA ALA A 1099 -24.36 -105.92 69.23
C ALA A 1099 -25.67 -106.10 70.03
N THR A 1100 -26.50 -105.06 70.15
CA THR A 1100 -27.81 -105.15 70.83
C THR A 1100 -28.88 -105.82 69.95
N LEU A 1101 -28.78 -105.67 68.62
CA LEU A 1101 -29.64 -106.39 67.67
C LEU A 1101 -29.20 -107.86 67.52
N ALA A 1102 -27.90 -108.16 67.53
CA ALA A 1102 -27.38 -109.53 67.54
C ALA A 1102 -27.65 -110.28 68.86
N ALA A 1103 -27.60 -109.59 70.01
CA ALA A 1103 -27.97 -110.17 71.30
C ALA A 1103 -29.48 -110.40 71.46
N SER A 1104 -30.32 -109.54 70.87
CA SER A 1104 -31.78 -109.72 70.87
C SER A 1104 -32.25 -110.82 69.89
N VAL A 1105 -31.54 -111.03 68.78
CA VAL A 1105 -31.78 -112.15 67.85
C VAL A 1105 -31.23 -113.48 68.42
N ALA A 1106 -30.09 -113.46 69.13
CA ALA A 1106 -29.54 -114.65 69.80
C ALA A 1106 -30.33 -115.09 71.05
N LEU A 1107 -31.03 -114.18 71.75
CA LEU A 1107 -31.95 -114.54 72.84
C LEU A 1107 -33.33 -115.00 72.35
N HIS A 1108 -33.74 -114.64 71.13
CA HIS A 1108 -35.02 -115.10 70.54
C HIS A 1108 -34.88 -116.42 69.78
N LEU A 1109 -33.69 -116.79 69.31
CA LEU A 1109 -33.41 -118.07 68.63
C LEU A 1109 -32.95 -119.22 69.56
N ARG A 1110 -32.90 -119.02 70.88
CA ARG A 1110 -32.63 -120.09 71.88
C ARG A 1110 -33.88 -120.62 72.60
N ARG A 1111 -35.08 -120.26 72.13
CA ARG A 1111 -36.37 -120.72 72.70
C ARG A 1111 -37.31 -121.43 71.73
N HIS A 1112 -36.92 -121.68 70.47
CA HIS A 1112 -37.60 -122.67 69.64
C HIS A 1112 -36.62 -123.33 68.65
N GLN A 1113 -36.39 -124.63 68.90
CA GLN A 1113 -35.78 -125.67 68.07
C GLN A 1113 -34.31 -126.04 68.39
N SER A 1114 -34.21 -127.12 69.20
CA SER A 1114 -33.15 -128.14 69.32
C SER A 1114 -31.70 -127.74 69.09
#